data_AF-A0ABD2IFB3-F1
#
_entry.id   AF-A0ABD2IFB3-F1
#
_cell.length_a   1.000
_cell.length_b   1.000
_cell.length_c   1.000
_cell.angle_alpha   90.00
_cell.angle_beta   90.00
_cell.angle_gamma   90.00
#
_symmetry.space_group_name_H-M   'P 1'
#
loop_
_entity.id
_entity.type
_entity.pdbx_description
1 polymer ?
#
loop_
_entity_poly.entity_id
_entity_poly.type
_entity_poly.pdbx_seq_one_letter_code
_entity_poly.pdbx_strand_id
1 'polypeptide(L)'
;MAIPASFPEHSAFSNKPKSTECFCGEMEKGQNAPGGKRTKVYFAVRTNCARPWERMFICGGNRLLGNWRPEKALEMARETEDGEENQSQQKTDSGKNQSSSSVWRASIELGPEDSQRLLRFRFFLGFPLQTDPSNCQSSLSLLVVRWEAQMSPRCILPSVESNSMGECNKGVTSEFGSYGGRDRLIMDGWLHGREQRQIFLRMFGTALRFFDPKLSERRFLIRVTPCDVRMDKEFDFANSNGPVGWRTPSLYVHSLDSLAEEEDHPQQNKAAPPLPSHSFTEFANLLSDADPFFREQSENGEPFRNDGEDYFVFRTTSVAIEFLAFRIELFMLQQRNWTSTESKIGLTPSRFALAYCMPSSMPDTIGSLSLPLVAVKTQKPMGQIKVDYLLATSVDWEEEEEEKHATRMETTFVKHWKKRRTLEVGHRGSGESFTKFATARENTIFSLNNAAQRGADFVEFDVQLSRDRSVVVFHDFHVLVSVATRNAQLLGHPSAEETKNATANPGSKSETNLSERTEAATATDGGGELHKIAVRDLSLAQLRLLHVHHYKEAENISEIGQQQQNRGHRLTGEADERDELRSFPTLVEALQRVDEHAGFNVEIKYPMRMRDGSHECENYFERNQYMDQLLVDVFRHAGKRRIVFSSFDPDICTLLSVKQNKYPVLFLCVGQTDRYVPFLDERSKVTRVGTNFAACSNLLGINLHSEELLSDPSSLKRAVAMKLITFVWGEDLDKLEHVAYFRRQNVDAIIYDRIGELETRQNVFVVEREVKSALFKSPRTSPSLSRANSLFRNSQSPTMPVEEPRRSPSNRRMLANGFVRQMTIANTDFFPTK
;
A
#
# COMPACT_ATOMS: atom_id res chain seq x y z
N MET A 1 9.51 -33.16 53.44
CA MET A 1 9.48 -32.48 54.75
C MET A 1 9.91 -31.03 54.51
N ALA A 2 9.23 -29.98 54.99
CA ALA A 2 7.94 -29.87 55.67
C ALA A 2 7.33 -28.46 55.43
N ILE A 3 6.01 -28.33 55.65
CA ILE A 3 5.18 -27.08 55.67
C ILE A 3 5.08 -26.66 57.18
N PRO A 4 5.06 -25.36 57.63
CA PRO A 4 4.08 -24.28 57.32
C PRO A 4 4.72 -22.84 57.21
N ALA A 5 4.06 -21.65 57.29
CA ALA A 5 2.68 -21.26 57.65
C ALA A 5 2.15 -19.94 57.02
N SER A 6 0.83 -19.75 57.19
CA SER A 6 -0.08 -18.58 57.09
C SER A 6 0.39 -17.11 57.27
N PHE A 7 -0.08 -16.22 56.36
CA PHE A 7 -0.99 -15.04 56.52
C PHE A 7 -0.93 -14.13 57.79
N PRO A 8 -1.19 -12.79 57.70
CA PRO A 8 -2.42 -12.21 57.10
C PRO A 8 -2.32 -10.88 56.29
N GLU A 9 -3.49 -10.43 55.83
CA GLU A 9 -3.76 -9.28 54.95
C GLU A 9 -3.69 -7.90 55.63
N HIS A 10 -3.53 -6.83 54.85
CA HIS A 10 -4.25 -5.56 55.08
C HIS A 10 -4.41 -4.73 53.78
N SER A 11 -5.56 -4.06 53.66
CA SER A 11 -6.07 -3.38 52.46
C SER A 11 -5.70 -1.89 52.34
N ALA A 12 -5.53 -1.38 51.12
CA ALA A 12 -5.73 0.04 50.80
C ALA A 12 -6.23 0.25 49.35
N PHE A 13 -7.10 1.26 49.16
CA PHE A 13 -7.85 1.51 47.92
C PHE A 13 -7.05 2.27 46.85
N SER A 14 -7.34 2.02 45.56
CA SER A 14 -7.34 3.08 44.54
C SER A 14 -8.38 2.83 43.45
N ASN A 15 -9.07 3.90 43.01
CA ASN A 15 -10.17 3.84 42.06
C ASN A 15 -9.68 3.88 40.60
N LYS A 16 -10.16 2.95 39.75
CA LYS A 16 -10.09 3.07 38.28
C LYS A 16 -11.46 3.44 37.69
N PRO A 17 -11.55 4.42 36.76
CA PRO A 17 -12.78 4.67 36.02
C PRO A 17 -12.99 3.59 34.93
N LYS A 18 -14.25 3.21 34.70
CA LYS A 18 -14.62 2.14 33.77
C LYS A 18 -14.46 2.57 32.31
N SER A 19 -13.66 1.83 31.53
CA SER A 19 -13.79 1.74 30.08
C SER A 19 -14.70 0.56 29.72
N THR A 20 -15.61 0.76 28.76
CA THR A 20 -16.54 -0.28 28.29
C THR A 20 -15.82 -1.35 27.48
N GLU A 21 -15.66 -2.54 28.07
CA GLU A 21 -15.23 -3.76 27.38
C GLU A 21 -16.45 -4.61 26.99
N CYS A 22 -16.30 -5.38 25.90
CA CYS A 22 -17.30 -6.36 25.46
C CYS A 22 -17.34 -7.55 26.43
N PHE A 23 -18.47 -7.74 27.11
CA PHE A 23 -18.76 -9.00 27.79
C PHE A 23 -19.49 -9.96 26.84
N CYS A 24 -18.77 -10.95 26.31
CA CYS A 24 -19.35 -12.21 25.90
C CYS A 24 -19.36 -13.13 27.12
N GLY A 25 -20.45 -13.12 27.88
CA GLY A 25 -20.68 -14.07 28.96
C GLY A 25 -21.67 -15.14 28.51
N GLU A 26 -21.27 -16.41 28.62
CA GLU A 26 -22.22 -17.52 28.54
C GLU A 26 -23.21 -17.44 29.72
N MET A 27 -24.50 -17.60 29.46
CA MET A 27 -25.50 -17.81 30.51
C MET A 27 -26.29 -19.07 30.23
N GLU A 28 -26.39 -19.91 31.26
CA GLU A 28 -27.20 -21.13 31.22
C GLU A 28 -28.71 -20.85 31.15
N LYS A 29 -29.45 -21.88 30.76
CA LYS A 29 -30.88 -21.84 30.46
C LYS A 29 -31.73 -21.50 31.69
N GLY A 30 -32.74 -20.65 31.47
CA GLY A 30 -34.06 -20.89 32.06
C GLY A 30 -34.82 -19.68 32.59
N GLN A 31 -35.60 -19.03 31.73
CA GLN A 31 -37.00 -18.65 31.98
C GLN A 31 -37.64 -18.03 30.72
N ASN A 32 -38.96 -18.16 30.56
CA ASN A 32 -39.68 -17.77 29.36
C ASN A 32 -39.67 -16.23 29.16
N ALA A 33 -38.84 -15.74 28.23
CA ALA A 33 -38.96 -14.39 27.70
C ALA A 33 -40.16 -14.30 26.73
N PRO A 34 -40.89 -13.17 26.67
CA PRO A 34 -41.97 -12.99 25.72
C PRO A 34 -41.43 -13.06 24.28
N GLY A 35 -42.14 -13.77 23.39
CA GLY A 35 -41.68 -14.08 22.04
C GLY A 35 -41.35 -12.84 21.22
N GLY A 36 -40.07 -12.45 21.18
CA GLY A 36 -39.61 -11.31 20.42
C GLY A 36 -39.81 -11.53 18.92
N LYS A 37 -40.19 -10.46 18.21
CA LYS A 37 -40.41 -10.53 16.76
C LYS A 37 -39.10 -10.84 16.04
N ARG A 38 -39.10 -11.90 15.23
CA ARG A 38 -38.07 -12.11 14.20
C ARG A 38 -38.17 -11.00 13.16
N THR A 39 -37.05 -10.66 12.53
CA THR A 39 -36.98 -9.62 11.50
C THR A 39 -36.35 -10.17 10.24
N LYS A 40 -37.00 -9.99 9.09
CA LYS A 40 -36.41 -10.29 7.78
C LYS A 40 -35.79 -9.02 7.21
N VAL A 41 -34.48 -9.01 7.03
CA VAL A 41 -33.73 -7.87 6.49
C VAL A 41 -33.45 -8.10 5.01
N TYR A 42 -33.81 -7.12 4.20
CA TYR A 42 -33.60 -7.14 2.75
C TYR A 42 -32.43 -6.24 2.36
N PHE A 43 -31.58 -6.74 1.45
CA PHE A 43 -30.49 -5.99 0.86
C PHE A 43 -30.69 -5.93 -0.65
N ALA A 44 -30.54 -4.75 -1.23
CA ALA A 44 -30.43 -4.59 -2.67
C ALA A 44 -29.36 -3.55 -2.99
N VAL A 45 -28.55 -3.83 -4.01
CA VAL A 45 -27.48 -2.95 -4.47
C VAL A 45 -27.44 -2.90 -6.00
N ARG A 46 -27.30 -1.68 -6.54
CA ARG A 46 -27.15 -1.42 -7.98
C ARG A 46 -25.68 -1.17 -8.31
N THR A 47 -25.20 -1.78 -9.37
CA THR A 47 -23.85 -1.55 -9.92
C THR A 47 -23.85 -1.74 -11.44
N ASN A 48 -23.27 -0.77 -12.16
CA ASN A 48 -23.03 -0.85 -13.61
C ASN A 48 -21.58 -1.24 -13.92
N CYS A 49 -20.77 -1.56 -12.91
CA CYS A 49 -19.36 -1.95 -13.08
C CYS A 49 -19.09 -3.40 -12.63
N ALA A 50 -20.13 -4.23 -12.52
CA ALA A 50 -19.96 -5.67 -12.39
C ALA A 50 -19.72 -6.27 -13.78
N ARG A 51 -18.66 -7.07 -13.92
CA ARG A 51 -18.35 -7.79 -15.16
C ARG A 51 -19.17 -9.09 -15.21
N PRO A 52 -19.41 -9.69 -16.39
CA PRO A 52 -20.28 -10.87 -16.53
C PRO A 52 -19.92 -12.07 -15.64
N TRP A 53 -18.63 -12.24 -15.33
CA TRP A 53 -18.11 -13.33 -14.48
C TRP A 53 -18.04 -12.98 -12.99
N GLU A 54 -18.15 -11.70 -12.62
CA GLU A 54 -18.11 -11.26 -11.23
C GLU A 54 -19.46 -11.49 -10.54
N ARG A 55 -19.41 -11.81 -9.24
CA ARG A 55 -20.58 -11.99 -8.38
C ARG A 55 -20.61 -10.91 -7.31
N MET A 56 -21.80 -10.46 -6.91
CA MET A 56 -21.98 -9.52 -5.81
C MET A 56 -22.17 -10.27 -4.49
N PHE A 57 -21.52 -9.79 -3.43
CA PHE A 57 -21.57 -10.35 -2.08
C PHE A 57 -21.86 -9.27 -1.05
N ILE A 58 -22.43 -9.68 0.09
CA ILE A 58 -22.58 -8.87 1.29
C ILE A 58 -21.83 -9.53 2.46
N CYS A 59 -20.93 -8.76 3.08
CA CYS A 59 -20.14 -9.18 4.24
C CYS A 59 -20.41 -8.23 5.43
N GLY A 60 -20.50 -8.74 6.65
CA GLY A 60 -20.92 -7.96 7.81
C GLY A 60 -20.64 -8.61 9.15
N GLY A 61 -20.85 -7.86 10.22
CA GLY A 61 -20.52 -8.29 11.59
C GLY A 61 -21.48 -9.31 12.23
N ASN A 62 -22.53 -9.75 11.50
CA ASN A 62 -23.39 -10.84 11.93
C ASN A 62 -22.95 -12.15 11.27
N ARG A 63 -23.15 -13.29 11.96
CA ARG A 63 -22.78 -14.62 11.47
C ARG A 63 -23.40 -15.00 10.12
N LEU A 64 -24.60 -14.52 9.82
CA LEU A 64 -25.28 -14.74 8.53
C LEU A 64 -24.68 -13.91 7.38
N LEU A 65 -23.79 -12.96 7.70
CA LEU A 65 -23.02 -12.14 6.77
C LEU A 65 -21.50 -12.40 6.90
N GLY A 66 -21.11 -13.52 7.52
CA GLY A 66 -19.73 -13.97 7.57
C GLY A 66 -18.84 -13.41 8.68
N ASN A 67 -19.31 -12.58 9.61
CA ASN A 67 -18.46 -11.97 10.66
C ASN A 67 -17.23 -11.20 10.10
N TRP A 68 -17.45 -10.40 9.06
CA TRP A 68 -16.43 -9.60 8.34
C TRP A 68 -15.38 -10.36 7.53
N ARG A 69 -15.57 -11.67 7.38
CA ARG A 69 -14.73 -12.56 6.58
C ARG A 69 -15.26 -12.68 5.14
N PRO A 70 -14.48 -12.34 4.09
CA PRO A 70 -14.94 -12.45 2.70
C PRO A 70 -15.33 -13.88 2.32
N GLU A 71 -14.56 -14.87 2.78
CA GLU A 71 -14.76 -16.29 2.48
C GLU A 71 -16.02 -16.90 3.12
N LYS A 72 -16.67 -16.17 4.05
CA LYS A 72 -17.93 -16.55 4.71
C LYS A 72 -19.08 -15.57 4.36
N ALA A 73 -18.87 -14.68 3.39
CA ALA A 73 -19.87 -13.70 2.97
C ALA A 73 -21.07 -14.34 2.25
N LEU A 74 -22.20 -13.64 2.26
CA LEU A 74 -23.41 -14.08 1.59
C LEU A 74 -23.40 -13.61 0.13
N GLU A 75 -23.48 -14.55 -0.83
CA GLU A 75 -23.66 -14.24 -2.25
C GLU A 75 -25.06 -13.65 -2.50
N MET A 76 -25.15 -12.66 -3.37
CA MET A 76 -26.39 -12.00 -3.76
C MET A 76 -26.86 -12.51 -5.13
N ALA A 77 -28.18 -12.71 -5.29
CA ALA A 77 -28.77 -13.07 -6.57
C ALA A 77 -28.89 -11.84 -7.46
N ARG A 78 -28.54 -11.97 -8.75
CA ARG A 78 -28.82 -10.93 -9.76
C ARG A 78 -30.31 -10.90 -10.08
N GLU A 79 -30.90 -9.72 -10.18
CA GLU A 79 -32.31 -9.56 -10.54
C GLU A 79 -32.52 -9.93 -12.02
N THR A 80 -33.44 -10.83 -12.32
CA THR A 80 -33.85 -11.16 -13.70
C THR A 80 -34.92 -10.19 -14.17
N GLU A 81 -34.92 -9.81 -15.45
CA GLU A 81 -35.87 -8.84 -16.02
C GLU A 81 -37.34 -9.32 -15.92
N ASP A 82 -37.57 -10.64 -15.83
CA ASP A 82 -38.89 -11.28 -15.71
C ASP A 82 -39.54 -11.16 -14.31
N GLY A 83 -39.03 -10.28 -13.44
CA GLY A 83 -39.52 -10.11 -12.06
C GLY A 83 -40.83 -9.33 -11.89
N GLU A 84 -41.37 -8.72 -12.95
CA GLU A 84 -42.64 -7.98 -12.96
C GLU A 84 -43.74 -8.72 -13.75
N GLU A 85 -44.17 -9.89 -13.25
CA GLU A 85 -45.36 -10.54 -13.82
C GLU A 85 -46.67 -9.83 -13.44
N ASN A 86 -47.53 -9.67 -14.45
CA ASN A 86 -48.97 -9.34 -14.39
C ASN A 86 -49.39 -7.85 -14.22
N GLN A 87 -49.19 -7.06 -15.28
CA GLN A 87 -50.33 -6.37 -15.91
C GLN A 87 -50.14 -6.06 -17.40
N SER A 88 -51.20 -6.29 -18.19
CA SER A 88 -51.35 -6.01 -19.64
C SER A 88 -50.32 -6.62 -20.62
N GLN A 89 -50.75 -7.69 -21.29
CA GLN A 89 -50.11 -8.16 -22.53
C GLN A 89 -50.28 -7.15 -23.67
N GLN A 90 -49.17 -6.70 -24.25
CA GLN A 90 -49.09 -6.41 -25.68
C GLN A 90 -47.68 -6.73 -26.18
N LYS A 91 -47.54 -7.85 -26.91
CA LYS A 91 -46.29 -8.19 -27.61
C LYS A 91 -46.11 -7.23 -28.79
N THR A 92 -45.00 -6.50 -28.80
CA THR A 92 -44.47 -5.88 -30.00
C THR A 92 -43.07 -6.42 -30.27
N ASP A 93 -42.91 -7.13 -31.38
CA ASP A 93 -41.59 -7.57 -31.85
C ASP A 93 -40.69 -6.36 -32.09
N SER A 94 -39.69 -6.18 -31.22
CA SER A 94 -38.49 -5.42 -31.53
C SER A 94 -37.34 -6.08 -30.79
N GLY A 95 -36.37 -6.61 -31.54
CA GLY A 95 -35.16 -7.19 -30.98
C GLY A 95 -34.36 -6.12 -30.25
N LYS A 96 -34.51 -6.07 -28.92
CA LYS A 96 -33.69 -5.25 -28.03
C LYS A 96 -32.76 -6.15 -27.24
N ASN A 97 -31.49 -5.76 -27.20
CA ASN A 97 -30.45 -6.42 -26.40
C ASN A 97 -30.94 -6.64 -24.96
N GLN A 98 -30.84 -7.86 -24.45
CA GLN A 98 -31.13 -8.19 -23.04
C GLN A 98 -30.23 -7.35 -22.14
N SER A 99 -30.81 -6.39 -21.41
CA SER A 99 -30.05 -5.41 -20.63
C SER A 99 -29.86 -5.95 -19.21
N SER A 100 -29.06 -7.01 -19.10
CA SER A 100 -28.85 -7.76 -17.85
C SER A 100 -28.83 -6.86 -16.61
N SER A 101 -29.79 -7.04 -15.69
CA SER A 101 -30.08 -6.05 -14.63
C SER A 101 -28.83 -5.65 -13.85
N SER A 102 -28.72 -4.36 -13.53
CA SER A 102 -27.65 -3.83 -12.67
C SER A 102 -27.91 -4.05 -11.17
N VAL A 103 -29.04 -4.66 -10.79
CA VAL A 103 -29.45 -4.84 -9.39
C VAL A 103 -29.19 -6.26 -8.90
N TRP A 104 -28.68 -6.36 -7.68
CA TRP A 104 -28.43 -7.59 -6.96
C TRP A 104 -29.19 -7.56 -5.63
N ARG A 105 -29.75 -8.70 -5.21
CA ARG A 105 -30.60 -8.82 -4.00
C ARG A 105 -30.21 -10.00 -3.12
N ALA A 106 -30.39 -9.83 -1.80
CA ALA A 106 -30.30 -10.90 -0.81
C ALA A 106 -31.22 -10.59 0.38
N SER A 107 -31.50 -11.59 1.22
CA SER A 107 -32.19 -11.37 2.50
C SER A 107 -31.74 -12.35 3.56
N ILE A 108 -31.75 -11.92 4.83
CA ILE A 108 -31.50 -12.78 6.00
C ILE A 108 -32.67 -12.69 6.98
N GLU A 109 -32.85 -13.73 7.80
CA GLU A 109 -33.82 -13.74 8.89
C GLU A 109 -33.08 -13.70 10.24
N LEU A 110 -33.33 -12.65 11.02
CA LEU A 110 -32.70 -12.42 12.31
C LEU A 110 -33.56 -12.97 13.45
N GLY A 111 -32.89 -13.61 14.42
CA GLY A 111 -33.50 -13.99 15.68
C GLY A 111 -33.76 -12.77 16.59
N PRO A 112 -34.58 -12.92 17.65
CA PRO A 112 -35.05 -11.79 18.46
C PRO A 112 -33.95 -10.89 19.04
N GLU A 113 -32.82 -11.47 19.47
CA GLU A 113 -31.69 -10.72 20.00
C GLU A 113 -30.93 -9.95 18.90
N ASP A 114 -30.65 -10.61 17.77
CA ASP A 114 -29.95 -9.98 16.65
C ASP A 114 -30.79 -8.87 16.01
N SER A 115 -32.11 -8.99 16.00
CA SER A 115 -33.03 -7.90 15.57
C SER A 115 -32.86 -6.61 16.39
N GLN A 116 -32.41 -6.68 17.64
CA GLN A 116 -32.19 -5.51 18.50
C GLN A 116 -30.78 -4.92 18.38
N ARG A 117 -29.88 -5.56 17.62
CA ARG A 117 -28.49 -5.13 17.47
C ARG A 117 -28.32 -4.31 16.19
N LEU A 118 -27.38 -3.36 16.21
CA LEU A 118 -27.01 -2.59 15.02
C LEU A 118 -26.30 -3.52 14.03
N LEU A 119 -26.96 -3.85 12.93
CA LEU A 119 -26.38 -4.65 11.85
C LEU A 119 -25.43 -3.77 11.04
N ARG A 120 -24.19 -4.22 10.83
CA ARG A 120 -23.19 -3.54 10.01
C ARG A 120 -22.70 -4.44 8.88
N PHE A 121 -22.54 -3.87 7.69
CA PHE A 121 -22.17 -4.62 6.48
C PHE A 121 -21.51 -3.74 5.41
N ARG A 122 -20.99 -4.40 4.37
CA ARG A 122 -20.44 -3.83 3.14
C ARG A 122 -20.81 -4.73 1.96
N PHE A 123 -20.89 -4.13 0.77
CA PHE A 123 -20.93 -4.89 -0.47
C PHE A 123 -19.52 -5.08 -1.05
N PHE A 124 -19.32 -6.15 -1.80
CA PHE A 124 -18.13 -6.34 -2.65
C PHE A 124 -18.43 -7.20 -3.87
N LEU A 125 -17.69 -6.97 -4.95
CA LEU A 125 -17.62 -7.83 -6.12
C LEU A 125 -16.49 -8.83 -5.92
N GLY A 126 -16.79 -10.11 -6.11
CA GLY A 126 -15.84 -11.20 -5.98
C GLY A 126 -15.91 -12.18 -7.14
N PHE A 127 -14.87 -13.01 -7.27
CA PHE A 127 -14.77 -14.04 -8.29
C PHE A 127 -14.16 -15.32 -7.68
N PRO A 128 -14.88 -16.46 -7.67
CA PRO A 128 -14.30 -17.71 -7.18
C PRO A 128 -13.30 -18.26 -8.20
N LEU A 129 -12.07 -18.50 -7.74
CA LEU A 129 -11.02 -19.23 -8.46
C LEU A 129 -10.94 -20.67 -7.96
N GLN A 130 -10.50 -21.57 -8.83
CA GLN A 130 -10.43 -23.01 -8.54
C GLN A 130 -9.01 -23.54 -8.68
N THR A 131 -8.49 -24.18 -7.62
CA THR A 131 -7.08 -24.63 -7.52
C THR A 131 -6.69 -25.63 -8.62
N ASP A 132 -7.63 -26.50 -9.02
CA ASP A 132 -7.47 -27.38 -10.17
C ASP A 132 -8.73 -27.35 -11.06
N PRO A 133 -8.72 -26.55 -12.15
CA PRO A 133 -9.84 -26.46 -13.08
C PRO A 133 -10.17 -27.78 -13.80
N SER A 134 -9.26 -28.76 -13.84
CA SER A 134 -9.53 -30.08 -14.39
C SER A 134 -10.36 -30.96 -13.45
N ASN A 135 -10.40 -30.60 -12.16
CA ASN A 135 -11.09 -31.34 -11.12
C ASN A 135 -12.18 -30.46 -10.46
N CYS A 136 -13.45 -30.69 -10.82
CA CYS A 136 -14.59 -29.94 -10.30
C CYS A 136 -14.78 -30.01 -8.77
N GLN A 137 -14.12 -30.94 -8.06
CA GLN A 137 -14.14 -31.06 -6.60
C GLN A 137 -12.97 -30.34 -5.90
N SER A 138 -12.05 -29.74 -6.66
CA SER A 138 -10.90 -29.02 -6.10
C SER A 138 -11.32 -27.76 -5.33
N SER A 139 -10.44 -27.28 -4.45
CA SER A 139 -10.72 -26.15 -3.57
C SER A 139 -11.04 -24.87 -4.34
N LEU A 140 -12.04 -24.14 -3.84
CA LEU A 140 -12.39 -22.80 -4.31
C LEU A 140 -11.82 -21.74 -3.37
N SER A 141 -11.33 -20.65 -3.97
CA SER A 141 -10.80 -19.48 -3.28
C SER A 141 -11.47 -18.23 -3.82
N LEU A 142 -12.19 -17.51 -2.96
CA LEU A 142 -12.93 -16.32 -3.37
C LEU A 142 -11.97 -15.12 -3.49
N LEU A 143 -11.69 -14.66 -4.70
CA LEU A 143 -11.01 -13.38 -4.91
C LEU A 143 -11.96 -12.24 -4.56
N VAL A 144 -11.54 -11.31 -3.69
CA VAL A 144 -12.19 -10.00 -3.57
C VAL A 144 -11.67 -9.17 -4.74
N VAL A 145 -12.53 -8.88 -5.72
CA VAL A 145 -12.12 -8.08 -6.88
C VAL A 145 -12.17 -6.60 -6.51
N ARG A 146 -13.33 -6.12 -6.05
CA ARG A 146 -13.56 -4.72 -5.68
C ARG A 146 -14.53 -4.59 -4.52
N TRP A 147 -14.30 -3.67 -3.59
CA TRP A 147 -15.10 -3.57 -2.35
C TRP A 147 -15.31 -2.13 -1.84
N GLU A 148 -16.30 -1.97 -0.97
CA GLU A 148 -16.66 -0.68 -0.35
C GLU A 148 -15.68 -0.26 0.76
N ALA A 149 -14.66 0.53 0.41
CA ALA A 149 -13.54 0.89 1.29
C ALA A 149 -13.77 2.15 2.16
N GLN A 150 -15.01 2.60 2.37
CA GLN A 150 -15.31 3.73 3.26
C GLN A 150 -14.94 3.40 4.71
N MET A 151 -14.34 4.35 5.43
CA MET A 151 -13.99 4.20 6.86
C MET A 151 -15.18 3.71 7.73
N SER A 152 -16.42 4.06 7.36
CA SER A 152 -17.63 3.61 8.05
C SER A 152 -18.36 2.58 7.18
N PRO A 153 -18.62 1.35 7.67
CA PRO A 153 -19.48 0.40 6.95
C PRO A 153 -20.93 0.88 6.91
N ARG A 154 -21.74 0.25 6.05
CA ARG A 154 -23.20 0.42 6.05
C ARG A 154 -23.78 -0.09 7.37
N CYS A 155 -24.87 0.52 7.83
CA CYS A 155 -25.57 0.05 9.01
C CYS A 155 -27.10 0.18 8.88
N ILE A 156 -27.80 -0.74 9.55
CA ILE A 156 -29.26 -0.85 9.70
C ILE A 156 -29.52 -1.24 11.16
N LEU A 157 -30.53 -0.65 11.81
CA LEU A 157 -31.03 -1.08 13.11
C LEU A 157 -32.40 -1.78 12.91
N PRO A 158 -32.44 -3.13 12.82
CA PRO A 158 -33.61 -3.83 12.31
C PRO A 158 -34.87 -3.62 13.15
N SER A 159 -34.75 -3.49 14.49
CA SER A 159 -35.87 -3.22 15.39
C SER A 159 -36.53 -1.86 15.21
N VAL A 160 -35.85 -0.88 14.60
CA VAL A 160 -36.36 0.48 14.35
C VAL A 160 -36.77 0.65 12.89
N GLU A 161 -36.06 0.01 11.96
CA GLU A 161 -36.27 0.14 10.50
C GLU A 161 -37.23 -0.91 9.90
N SER A 162 -37.78 -1.81 10.72
CA SER A 162 -38.81 -2.77 10.30
C SER A 162 -40.20 -2.15 10.15
N ASN A 163 -40.93 -2.58 9.13
CA ASN A 163 -42.38 -2.35 9.04
C ASN A 163 -43.16 -3.20 10.07
N SER A 164 -44.48 -3.02 10.11
CA SER A 164 -45.39 -3.76 11.03
C SER A 164 -45.35 -5.29 10.86
N MET A 165 -44.97 -5.77 9.67
CA MET A 165 -44.82 -7.19 9.32
C MET A 165 -43.44 -7.76 9.69
N GLY A 166 -42.53 -6.97 10.26
CA GLY A 166 -41.17 -7.41 10.59
C GLY A 166 -40.22 -7.45 9.39
N GLU A 167 -40.54 -6.75 8.30
CA GLU A 167 -39.68 -6.64 7.13
C GLU A 167 -38.91 -5.32 7.20
N CYS A 168 -37.57 -5.41 7.18
CA CYS A 168 -36.66 -4.27 7.25
C CYS A 168 -36.03 -4.00 5.88
N ASN A 169 -35.97 -2.72 5.49
CA ASN A 169 -35.29 -2.26 4.26
C ASN A 169 -35.81 -2.87 2.93
N LYS A 170 -37.04 -3.43 2.94
CA LYS A 170 -37.70 -4.00 1.76
C LYS A 170 -37.99 -2.93 0.70
N GLY A 171 -37.61 -3.18 -0.55
CA GLY A 171 -37.77 -2.24 -1.66
C GLY A 171 -36.68 -1.16 -1.76
N VAL A 172 -35.76 -1.07 -0.79
CA VAL A 172 -34.67 -0.08 -0.81
C VAL A 172 -33.45 -0.62 -1.55
N THR A 173 -33.06 0.06 -2.64
CA THR A 173 -31.87 -0.29 -3.43
C THR A 173 -30.77 0.76 -3.21
N SER A 174 -29.62 0.32 -2.69
CA SER A 174 -28.40 1.14 -2.56
C SER A 174 -27.62 1.22 -3.88
N GLU A 175 -26.72 2.18 -4.03
CA GLU A 175 -25.70 2.18 -5.09
C GLU A 175 -24.36 1.65 -4.54
N PHE A 176 -23.69 0.77 -5.29
CA PHE A 176 -22.41 0.17 -4.92
C PHE A 176 -21.29 1.22 -4.82
N GLY A 177 -20.68 1.31 -3.65
CA GLY A 177 -19.65 2.31 -3.36
C GLY A 177 -20.18 3.67 -2.93
N SER A 178 -21.49 3.92 -2.89
CA SER A 178 -22.08 5.19 -2.44
C SER A 178 -22.86 5.00 -1.14
N TYR A 179 -22.42 5.64 -0.05
CA TYR A 179 -23.06 5.54 1.26
C TYR A 179 -22.90 6.81 2.11
N GLY A 180 -23.95 7.17 2.85
CA GLY A 180 -23.91 8.24 3.85
C GLY A 180 -23.65 9.65 3.29
N GLY A 181 -24.04 9.92 2.03
CA GLY A 181 -23.82 11.20 1.37
C GLY A 181 -22.35 11.52 1.06
N ARG A 182 -21.49 10.50 1.02
CA ARG A 182 -20.07 10.63 0.63
C ARG A 182 -19.88 10.18 -0.81
N ASP A 183 -18.83 10.71 -1.44
CA ASP A 183 -18.38 10.31 -2.77
C ASP A 183 -18.15 8.80 -2.87
N ARG A 184 -18.30 8.30 -4.11
CA ARG A 184 -18.17 6.88 -4.41
C ARG A 184 -16.74 6.40 -4.16
N LEU A 185 -16.57 5.50 -3.20
CA LEU A 185 -15.26 4.93 -2.84
C LEU A 185 -15.31 3.40 -2.95
N ILE A 186 -14.70 2.91 -4.01
CA ILE A 186 -14.46 1.48 -4.28
C ILE A 186 -12.95 1.32 -4.43
N MET A 187 -12.42 0.21 -3.92
CA MET A 187 -11.03 -0.17 -4.12
C MET A 187 -10.93 -1.62 -4.55
N ASP A 188 -9.78 -1.96 -5.13
CA ASP A 188 -9.37 -3.35 -5.34
C ASP A 188 -9.33 -4.12 -4.01
N GLY A 189 -9.52 -5.44 -4.08
CA GLY A 189 -9.29 -6.32 -2.93
C GLY A 189 -7.80 -6.52 -2.60
N TRP A 190 -7.56 -7.33 -1.58
CA TRP A 190 -6.23 -7.73 -1.11
C TRP A 190 -6.14 -9.26 -1.07
N LEU A 191 -4.92 -9.78 -1.00
CA LEU A 191 -4.63 -11.20 -0.85
C LEU A 191 -5.00 -11.65 0.58
N HIS A 192 -6.10 -12.40 0.71
CA HIS A 192 -6.62 -12.85 2.00
C HIS A 192 -6.60 -14.37 2.17
N GLY A 193 -6.66 -15.14 1.08
CA GLY A 193 -6.51 -16.60 1.13
C GLY A 193 -5.04 -17.04 1.06
N ARG A 194 -4.65 -18.08 1.82
CA ARG A 194 -3.27 -18.62 1.84
C ARG A 194 -2.73 -19.07 0.47
N GLU A 195 -3.60 -19.57 -0.40
CA GLU A 195 -3.26 -19.97 -1.78
C GLU A 195 -3.12 -18.78 -2.76
N GLN A 196 -3.63 -17.59 -2.40
CA GLN A 196 -3.72 -16.48 -3.34
C GLN A 196 -2.35 -15.84 -3.58
N ARG A 197 -1.98 -15.71 -4.87
CA ARG A 197 -0.75 -15.09 -5.34
C ARG A 197 -1.10 -14.03 -6.37
N GLN A 198 -0.49 -12.84 -6.29
CA GLN A 198 -0.59 -11.82 -7.35
C GLN A 198 0.74 -11.68 -8.07
N ILE A 199 0.71 -11.87 -9.38
CA ILE A 199 1.85 -11.82 -10.29
C ILE A 199 1.81 -10.47 -10.99
N PHE A 200 2.93 -9.75 -10.95
CA PHE A 200 3.17 -8.55 -11.75
C PHE A 200 4.24 -8.87 -12.80
N LEU A 201 3.92 -8.72 -14.08
CA LEU A 201 4.88 -8.78 -15.18
C LEU A 201 5.14 -7.38 -15.72
N ARG A 202 6.40 -6.97 -15.81
CA ARG A 202 6.83 -5.60 -16.06
C ARG A 202 7.71 -5.55 -17.30
N MET A 203 7.43 -4.61 -18.21
CA MET A 203 8.17 -4.44 -19.46
C MET A 203 8.48 -2.95 -19.65
N PHE A 204 9.74 -2.57 -19.42
CA PHE A 204 10.24 -1.22 -19.70
C PHE A 204 10.45 -1.03 -21.21
N GLY A 205 10.36 0.21 -21.72
CA GLY A 205 10.47 0.60 -23.13
C GLY A 205 11.79 0.29 -23.85
N THR A 206 12.62 -0.61 -23.33
CA THR A 206 13.76 -1.23 -24.02
C THR A 206 13.69 -2.77 -24.01
N ALA A 207 12.50 -3.32 -23.70
CA ALA A 207 12.27 -4.75 -23.54
C ALA A 207 12.44 -5.57 -24.82
N LEU A 208 12.08 -5.01 -25.99
CA LEU A 208 12.15 -5.74 -27.26
C LEU A 208 13.54 -5.62 -27.89
N ARG A 209 14.14 -6.77 -28.21
CA ARG A 209 15.41 -6.88 -28.93
C ARG A 209 15.25 -7.83 -30.10
N PHE A 210 15.34 -7.32 -31.34
CA PHE A 210 15.19 -8.11 -32.56
C PHE A 210 16.53 -8.43 -33.22
N PHE A 211 16.63 -9.58 -33.89
CA PHE A 211 17.80 -9.94 -34.70
C PHE A 211 17.83 -9.23 -36.06
N ASP A 212 16.67 -8.86 -36.61
CA ASP A 212 16.57 -7.95 -37.77
C ASP A 212 16.40 -6.51 -37.26
N PRO A 213 17.38 -5.60 -37.47
CA PRO A 213 17.28 -4.20 -37.07
C PRO A 213 16.04 -3.48 -37.62
N LYS A 214 15.52 -3.90 -38.79
CA LYS A 214 14.32 -3.30 -39.42
C LYS A 214 13.03 -3.49 -38.63
N LEU A 215 13.05 -4.38 -37.63
CA LEU A 215 11.94 -4.57 -36.70
C LEU A 215 12.00 -3.60 -35.51
N SER A 216 13.17 -3.06 -35.17
CA SER A 216 13.31 -2.11 -34.04
C SER A 216 12.55 -0.79 -34.25
N GLU A 217 12.40 -0.36 -35.51
CA GLU A 217 11.65 0.84 -35.90
C GLU A 217 10.13 0.59 -36.03
N ARG A 218 9.66 -0.65 -35.89
CA ARG A 218 8.24 -0.99 -36.02
C ARG A 218 7.49 -0.78 -34.70
N ARG A 219 6.21 -0.43 -34.82
CA ARG A 219 5.29 -0.34 -33.69
C ARG A 219 4.57 -1.67 -33.50
N PHE A 220 4.55 -2.15 -32.26
CA PHE A 220 3.88 -3.38 -31.86
C PHE A 220 2.80 -3.07 -30.84
N LEU A 221 1.79 -3.93 -30.77
CA LEU A 221 0.90 -4.02 -29.62
C LEU A 221 1.30 -5.27 -28.82
N ILE A 222 1.31 -5.17 -27.50
CA ILE A 222 1.62 -6.30 -26.61
C ILE A 222 0.36 -6.69 -25.85
N ARG A 223 0.00 -7.98 -25.93
CA ARG A 223 -1.02 -8.61 -25.09
C ARG A 223 -0.37 -9.66 -24.20
N VAL A 224 -0.79 -9.75 -22.95
CA VAL A 224 -0.42 -10.82 -22.02
C VAL A 224 -1.67 -11.61 -21.66
N THR A 225 -1.65 -12.91 -21.97
CA THR A 225 -2.74 -13.85 -21.67
C THR A 225 -2.23 -14.94 -20.71
N PRO A 226 -2.87 -15.14 -19.54
CA PRO A 226 -2.52 -16.21 -18.61
C PRO A 226 -3.06 -17.54 -19.13
N CYS A 227 -2.35 -18.63 -18.87
CA CYS A 227 -2.69 -19.98 -19.34
C CYS A 227 -2.35 -21.02 -18.26
N ASP A 228 -3.35 -21.71 -17.73
CA ASP A 228 -3.12 -22.90 -16.89
C ASP A 228 -2.67 -24.07 -17.78
N VAL A 229 -1.44 -24.55 -17.60
CA VAL A 229 -0.84 -25.57 -18.49
C VAL A 229 -1.47 -26.96 -18.37
N ARG A 230 -2.39 -27.16 -17.40
CA ARG A 230 -3.20 -28.38 -17.26
C ARG A 230 -4.41 -28.38 -18.20
N MET A 231 -4.77 -27.23 -18.76
CA MET A 231 -5.98 -27.03 -19.58
C MET A 231 -5.62 -26.84 -21.05
N ASP A 232 -6.40 -27.46 -21.94
CA ASP A 232 -6.35 -27.28 -23.40
C ASP A 232 -7.11 -26.00 -23.86
N LYS A 233 -8.07 -25.55 -23.04
CA LYS A 233 -8.94 -24.40 -23.27
C LYS A 233 -8.52 -23.19 -22.41
N GLU A 234 -8.81 -21.98 -22.89
CA GLU A 234 -8.67 -20.74 -22.13
C GLU A 234 -10.04 -20.24 -21.63
N PHE A 235 -10.09 -19.64 -20.44
CA PHE A 235 -11.33 -19.08 -19.90
C PHE A 235 -11.64 -17.73 -20.56
N ASP A 236 -12.86 -17.56 -21.07
CA ASP A 236 -13.26 -16.38 -21.85
C ASP A 236 -13.70 -15.22 -20.94
N PHE A 237 -12.72 -14.40 -20.56
CA PHE A 237 -12.94 -13.10 -19.91
C PHE A 237 -13.30 -11.96 -20.88
N ALA A 238 -13.46 -12.21 -22.18
CA ALA A 238 -13.77 -11.18 -23.18
C ALA A 238 -15.25 -11.20 -23.62
N ASN A 239 -15.96 -12.32 -23.43
CA ASN A 239 -17.37 -12.43 -23.83
C ASN A 239 -18.30 -11.64 -22.90
N SER A 240 -18.68 -10.44 -23.34
CA SER A 240 -19.63 -9.57 -22.64
C SER A 240 -21.11 -9.91 -22.86
N ASN A 241 -21.42 -10.67 -23.92
CA ASN A 241 -22.77 -10.82 -24.48
C ASN A 241 -23.30 -12.26 -24.49
N GLY A 242 -22.55 -13.22 -23.93
CA GLY A 242 -22.90 -14.64 -23.89
C GLY A 242 -22.52 -15.30 -22.56
N PRO A 243 -22.75 -16.62 -22.41
CA PRO A 243 -22.33 -17.35 -21.23
C PRO A 243 -20.80 -17.30 -21.09
N VAL A 244 -20.33 -16.87 -19.92
CA VAL A 244 -18.91 -16.96 -19.55
C VAL A 244 -18.54 -18.44 -19.43
N GLY A 245 -17.45 -18.84 -20.08
CA GLY A 245 -17.02 -20.24 -20.10
C GLY A 245 -15.65 -20.44 -20.74
N TRP A 246 -15.33 -21.70 -21.01
CA TRP A 246 -14.07 -22.10 -21.62
C TRP A 246 -14.17 -22.11 -23.15
N ARG A 247 -13.16 -21.60 -23.84
CA ARG A 247 -13.07 -21.59 -25.30
C ARG A 247 -11.75 -22.20 -25.79
N THR A 248 -11.76 -22.68 -27.03
CA THR A 248 -10.54 -23.06 -27.75
C THR A 248 -9.62 -21.82 -27.90
N PRO A 249 -8.34 -21.89 -27.52
CA PRO A 249 -7.43 -20.76 -27.65
C PRO A 249 -7.25 -20.36 -29.11
N SER A 250 -7.20 -19.04 -29.37
CA SER A 250 -7.11 -18.45 -30.73
C SER A 250 -5.80 -18.73 -31.49
N LEU A 251 -4.96 -19.65 -30.99
CA LEU A 251 -3.83 -20.25 -31.71
C LEU A 251 -4.23 -21.53 -32.46
N TYR A 252 -5.13 -22.34 -31.90
CA TYR A 252 -5.49 -23.65 -32.46
C TYR A 252 -6.53 -23.56 -33.59
N VAL A 253 -7.31 -22.47 -33.63
CA VAL A 253 -8.34 -22.17 -34.66
C VAL A 253 -7.76 -22.08 -36.09
N HIS A 254 -6.42 -22.01 -36.23
CA HIS A 254 -5.72 -22.01 -37.52
C HIS A 254 -4.62 -23.08 -37.64
N SER A 255 -4.64 -24.10 -36.78
CA SER A 255 -3.82 -25.30 -36.96
C SER A 255 -4.43 -26.21 -38.03
N LEU A 256 -3.60 -26.92 -38.80
CA LEU A 256 -4.04 -27.78 -39.90
C LEU A 256 -4.92 -28.98 -39.46
N ASP A 257 -4.97 -29.29 -38.17
CA ASP A 257 -5.79 -30.36 -37.58
C ASP A 257 -7.21 -29.92 -37.19
N SER A 258 -7.64 -28.69 -37.53
CA SER A 258 -9.00 -28.17 -37.23
C SER A 258 -10.12 -28.80 -38.08
N LEU A 259 -9.96 -30.09 -38.45
CA LEU A 259 -10.97 -30.96 -39.03
C LEU A 259 -11.46 -32.03 -38.03
N ALA A 260 -10.96 -32.00 -36.78
CA ALA A 260 -11.60 -32.72 -35.69
C ALA A 260 -13.03 -32.17 -35.48
N GLU A 261 -14.02 -32.98 -35.83
CA GLU A 261 -15.43 -32.63 -35.74
C GLU A 261 -15.80 -32.26 -34.29
N GLU A 262 -16.67 -31.26 -34.11
CA GLU A 262 -17.25 -30.98 -32.80
C GLU A 262 -18.21 -32.13 -32.43
N GLU A 263 -17.68 -33.18 -31.80
CA GLU A 263 -18.49 -34.18 -31.09
C GLU A 263 -19.14 -33.53 -29.87
N ASP A 264 -20.21 -32.77 -30.12
CA ASP A 264 -21.17 -32.31 -29.11
C ASP A 264 -21.91 -33.55 -28.56
N HIS A 265 -21.25 -34.24 -27.63
CA HIS A 265 -21.87 -35.29 -26.84
C HIS A 265 -22.69 -34.66 -25.70
N PRO A 266 -24.03 -34.71 -25.74
CA PRO A 266 -24.88 -34.15 -24.69
C PRO A 266 -24.90 -35.09 -23.47
N GLN A 267 -23.76 -35.23 -22.78
CA GLN A 267 -23.69 -36.01 -21.56
C GLN A 267 -24.21 -35.22 -20.37
N GLN A 268 -25.36 -35.70 -19.89
CA GLN A 268 -26.06 -35.28 -18.69
C GLN A 268 -25.14 -35.27 -17.47
N ASN A 269 -24.67 -34.09 -17.07
CA ASN A 269 -24.34 -33.83 -15.68
C ASN A 269 -24.70 -32.40 -15.32
N LYS A 270 -25.52 -32.20 -14.30
CA LYS A 270 -25.96 -30.86 -13.82
C LYS A 270 -24.87 -30.14 -13.01
N ALA A 271 -23.60 -30.40 -13.31
CA ALA A 271 -22.48 -29.70 -12.70
C ALA A 271 -22.29 -28.34 -13.40
N ALA A 272 -21.98 -27.29 -12.64
CA ALA A 272 -21.54 -26.03 -13.22
C ALA A 272 -20.20 -26.25 -13.97
N PRO A 273 -19.93 -25.50 -15.06
CA PRO A 273 -18.63 -25.57 -15.72
C PRO A 273 -17.50 -25.21 -14.73
N PRO A 274 -16.31 -25.81 -14.86
CA PRO A 274 -15.20 -25.53 -13.95
C PRO A 274 -14.80 -24.05 -13.99
N LEU A 275 -14.27 -23.56 -12.88
CA LEU A 275 -13.79 -22.18 -12.76
C LEU A 275 -12.28 -22.12 -13.05
N PRO A 276 -11.74 -20.97 -13.48
CA PRO A 276 -10.31 -20.84 -13.74
C PRO A 276 -9.50 -20.76 -12.45
N SER A 277 -8.23 -21.14 -12.52
CA SER A 277 -7.25 -21.00 -11.43
C SER A 277 -6.65 -19.60 -11.30
N HIS A 278 -7.02 -18.70 -12.20
CA HIS A 278 -6.48 -17.35 -12.31
C HIS A 278 -7.56 -16.33 -12.67
N SER A 279 -7.32 -15.07 -12.32
CA SER A 279 -8.08 -13.93 -12.83
C SER A 279 -7.73 -13.68 -14.30
N PHE A 280 -8.51 -12.81 -14.95
CA PHE A 280 -8.05 -12.09 -16.13
C PHE A 280 -6.83 -11.21 -15.80
N THR A 281 -6.12 -10.76 -16.84
CA THR A 281 -4.92 -9.90 -16.71
C THR A 281 -5.27 -8.43 -16.93
N GLU A 282 -5.02 -7.62 -15.90
CA GLU A 282 -5.08 -6.16 -15.97
C GLU A 282 -3.76 -5.56 -16.44
N PHE A 283 -3.85 -4.34 -16.96
CA PHE A 283 -2.75 -3.61 -17.57
C PHE A 283 -2.72 -2.15 -17.11
N ALA A 284 -1.53 -1.62 -16.86
CA ALA A 284 -1.25 -0.21 -16.68
C ALA A 284 0.05 0.19 -17.40
N ASN A 285 0.17 1.45 -17.79
CA ASN A 285 1.41 2.02 -18.34
C ASN A 285 1.85 3.23 -17.50
N LEU A 286 2.89 3.05 -16.69
CA LEU A 286 3.27 4.01 -15.66
C LEU A 286 3.98 5.26 -16.22
N LEU A 287 4.64 5.16 -17.38
CA LEU A 287 5.50 6.25 -17.89
C LEU A 287 4.76 7.22 -18.80
N SER A 288 3.91 6.76 -19.71
CA SER A 288 3.41 7.62 -20.80
C SER A 288 1.91 7.80 -20.87
N ASP A 289 1.13 6.97 -20.19
CA ASP A 289 -0.31 7.18 -20.12
C ASP A 289 -0.64 8.40 -19.25
N ALA A 290 -1.65 9.16 -19.67
CA ALA A 290 -2.19 10.26 -18.88
C ALA A 290 -3.02 9.72 -17.71
N ASP A 291 -3.64 8.56 -17.91
CA ASP A 291 -4.32 7.76 -16.90
C ASP A 291 -3.49 6.49 -16.60
N PRO A 292 -2.75 6.44 -15.49
CA PRO A 292 -1.89 5.30 -15.16
C PRO A 292 -2.64 4.16 -14.44
N PHE A 293 -3.96 4.21 -14.26
CA PHE A 293 -4.68 3.18 -13.50
C PHE A 293 -4.77 1.83 -14.26
N PHE A 294 -4.84 0.74 -13.49
CA PHE A 294 -5.06 -0.60 -14.05
C PHE A 294 -6.42 -0.70 -14.77
N ARG A 295 -6.40 -1.20 -16.01
CA ARG A 295 -7.55 -1.39 -16.88
C ARG A 295 -7.50 -2.74 -17.62
N GLU A 296 -8.59 -3.08 -18.29
CA GLU A 296 -8.61 -4.21 -19.22
C GLU A 296 -7.70 -3.94 -20.43
N GLN A 297 -7.10 -5.00 -20.96
CA GLN A 297 -6.34 -4.96 -22.22
C GLN A 297 -7.30 -4.95 -23.41
N SER A 298 -6.97 -4.17 -24.43
CA SER A 298 -7.62 -4.26 -25.75
C SER A 298 -7.47 -5.66 -26.36
N GLU A 299 -8.38 -6.02 -27.27
CA GLU A 299 -8.41 -7.35 -27.91
C GLU A 299 -7.05 -7.78 -28.49
N ASN A 300 -6.35 -6.88 -29.18
CA ASN A 300 -5.04 -7.11 -29.78
C ASN A 300 -3.86 -6.59 -28.93
N GLY A 301 -4.08 -6.37 -27.63
CA GLY A 301 -3.09 -5.79 -26.72
C GLY A 301 -2.94 -4.27 -26.89
N GLU A 302 -1.96 -3.71 -26.18
CA GLU A 302 -1.77 -2.26 -26.03
C GLU A 302 -0.53 -1.77 -26.79
N PRO A 303 -0.56 -0.59 -27.45
CA PRO A 303 0.57 -0.08 -28.23
C PRO A 303 1.81 0.17 -27.37
N PHE A 304 2.90 -0.54 -27.65
CA PHE A 304 4.15 -0.48 -26.89
C PHE A 304 5.24 0.23 -27.69
N ARG A 305 5.88 1.22 -27.07
CA ARG A 305 7.01 1.96 -27.63
C ARG A 305 8.32 1.47 -27.02
N ASN A 306 9.19 0.99 -27.91
CA ASN A 306 10.51 0.49 -27.56
C ASN A 306 11.58 1.60 -27.66
N ASP A 307 11.23 2.81 -27.19
CA ASP A 307 12.02 4.05 -27.20
C ASP A 307 12.49 4.50 -25.80
N GLY A 308 12.19 3.72 -24.76
CA GLY A 308 12.47 4.03 -23.36
C GLY A 308 11.38 4.81 -22.63
N GLU A 309 10.27 5.17 -23.30
CA GLU A 309 9.23 6.04 -22.73
C GLU A 309 7.99 5.31 -22.21
N ASP A 310 7.87 3.99 -22.38
CA ASP A 310 6.77 3.18 -21.85
C ASP A 310 7.24 2.28 -20.69
N TYR A 311 6.37 2.02 -19.72
CA TYR A 311 6.62 1.02 -18.67
C TYR A 311 5.33 0.28 -18.38
N PHE A 312 5.19 -0.85 -19.05
CA PHE A 312 4.01 -1.70 -19.00
C PHE A 312 4.05 -2.55 -17.73
N VAL A 313 2.96 -2.57 -16.98
CA VAL A 313 2.75 -3.45 -15.84
C VAL A 313 1.46 -4.23 -16.08
N PHE A 314 1.59 -5.55 -16.15
CA PHE A 314 0.48 -6.48 -16.21
C PHE A 314 0.31 -7.13 -14.83
N ARG A 315 -0.91 -7.21 -14.29
CA ARG A 315 -1.18 -7.92 -13.03
C ARG A 315 -2.21 -9.04 -13.21
N THR A 316 -2.01 -10.16 -12.53
CA THR A 316 -2.91 -11.32 -12.53
C THR A 316 -2.88 -11.98 -11.17
N THR A 317 -4.03 -12.43 -10.66
CA THR A 317 -4.11 -13.17 -9.40
C THR A 317 -4.37 -14.64 -9.70
N SER A 318 -3.73 -15.56 -8.99
CA SER A 318 -3.90 -17.01 -9.17
C SER A 318 -3.85 -17.75 -7.84
N VAL A 319 -4.34 -18.99 -7.87
CA VAL A 319 -4.33 -19.97 -6.76
C VAL A 319 -3.67 -21.29 -7.16
N ALA A 320 -2.93 -21.28 -8.28
CA ALA A 320 -2.20 -22.44 -8.82
C ALA A 320 -1.02 -21.95 -9.68
N ILE A 321 -0.12 -21.16 -9.07
CA ILE A 321 0.97 -20.45 -9.76
C ILE A 321 1.97 -21.41 -10.42
N GLU A 322 2.18 -22.57 -9.81
CA GLU A 322 3.01 -23.67 -10.28
C GLU A 322 2.56 -24.27 -11.63
N PHE A 323 1.30 -24.03 -12.02
CA PHE A 323 0.73 -24.41 -13.32
C PHE A 323 0.44 -23.20 -14.24
N LEU A 324 0.71 -21.96 -13.82
CA LEU A 324 0.34 -20.76 -14.57
C LEU A 324 1.47 -20.26 -15.49
N ALA A 325 1.33 -20.50 -16.78
CA ALA A 325 2.14 -19.85 -17.81
C ALA A 325 1.53 -18.49 -18.23
N PHE A 326 2.35 -17.63 -18.84
CA PHE A 326 1.89 -16.43 -19.53
C PHE A 326 2.33 -16.46 -21.00
N ARG A 327 1.34 -16.33 -21.89
CA ARG A 327 1.52 -16.14 -23.32
C ARG A 327 1.61 -14.65 -23.61
N ILE A 328 2.75 -14.20 -24.11
CA ILE A 328 3.01 -12.81 -24.51
C ILE A 328 2.91 -12.73 -26.04
N GLU A 329 1.97 -11.93 -26.53
CA GLU A 329 1.61 -11.86 -27.95
C GLU A 329 1.97 -10.48 -28.50
N LEU A 330 2.81 -10.44 -29.55
CA LEU A 330 3.13 -9.23 -30.29
C LEU A 330 2.27 -9.16 -31.54
N PHE A 331 1.48 -8.10 -31.68
CA PHE A 331 0.73 -7.79 -32.89
C PHE A 331 1.41 -6.67 -33.67
N MET A 332 1.43 -6.77 -34.99
CA MET A 332 1.96 -5.74 -35.88
C MET A 332 0.81 -5.07 -36.65
N LEU A 333 0.79 -3.75 -36.65
CA LEU A 333 -0.05 -2.95 -37.54
C LEU A 333 0.49 -3.05 -38.96
N GLN A 334 -0.35 -3.43 -39.93
CA GLN A 334 0.09 -3.55 -41.32
C GLN A 334 0.44 -2.19 -41.92
N GLN A 335 1.73 -1.88 -41.99
CA GLN A 335 2.23 -0.69 -42.68
C GLN A 335 2.25 -0.90 -44.20
N ARG A 336 1.08 -0.72 -44.84
CA ARG A 336 0.99 -0.30 -46.23
C ARG A 336 0.21 1.01 -46.29
N ASN A 337 0.94 2.09 -46.57
CA ASN A 337 0.47 3.42 -46.95
C ASN A 337 -0.21 4.25 -45.83
N TRP A 338 0.60 4.91 -45.00
CA TRP A 338 0.13 6.11 -44.26
C TRP A 338 0.12 7.32 -45.20
N THR A 339 -0.86 7.36 -46.11
CA THR A 339 -1.18 8.55 -46.92
C THR A 339 -2.38 9.26 -46.30
N SER A 340 -2.25 10.57 -46.05
CA SER A 340 -3.08 11.36 -45.14
C SER A 340 -4.50 11.69 -45.64
N THR A 341 -5.11 10.83 -46.45
CA THR A 341 -6.39 11.08 -47.14
C THR A 341 -7.33 9.88 -47.19
N GLU A 342 -6.93 8.69 -46.74
CA GLU A 342 -7.84 7.55 -46.63
C GLU A 342 -8.43 7.43 -45.22
N SER A 343 -9.76 7.29 -45.16
CA SER A 343 -10.56 7.25 -43.94
C SER A 343 -10.23 6.01 -43.07
N LYS A 344 -10.18 6.24 -41.74
CA LYS A 344 -9.85 5.32 -40.63
C LYS A 344 -10.66 4.00 -40.56
N ILE A 345 -10.62 3.15 -41.59
CA ILE A 345 -11.47 1.94 -41.69
C ILE A 345 -10.61 0.68 -41.91
N GLY A 346 -10.64 -0.25 -40.95
CA GLY A 346 -10.55 -1.69 -41.25
C GLY A 346 -9.21 -2.42 -41.15
N LEU A 347 -8.08 -1.80 -40.80
CA LEU A 347 -6.81 -2.53 -40.62
C LEU A 347 -6.73 -3.21 -39.23
N THR A 348 -7.17 -4.47 -39.13
CA THR A 348 -6.98 -5.30 -37.94
C THR A 348 -5.48 -5.62 -37.72
N PRO A 349 -4.92 -5.42 -36.51
CA PRO A 349 -3.57 -5.86 -36.18
C PRO A 349 -3.40 -7.36 -36.41
N SER A 350 -2.28 -7.79 -36.99
CA SER A 350 -2.00 -9.22 -37.20
C SER A 350 -0.98 -9.73 -36.18
N ARG A 351 -1.27 -10.85 -35.53
CA ARG A 351 -0.35 -11.55 -34.62
C ARG A 351 0.96 -11.87 -35.36
N PHE A 352 2.07 -11.35 -34.85
CA PHE A 352 3.38 -11.37 -35.50
C PHE A 352 4.34 -12.35 -34.83
N ALA A 353 4.49 -12.25 -33.51
CA ALA A 353 5.38 -13.08 -32.71
C ALA A 353 4.78 -13.45 -31.35
N LEU A 354 5.34 -14.48 -30.73
CA LEU A 354 4.95 -15.00 -29.42
C LEU A 354 6.21 -15.16 -28.54
N ALA A 355 6.04 -14.98 -27.24
CA ALA A 355 6.93 -15.52 -26.21
C ALA A 355 6.09 -16.22 -25.13
N TYR A 356 6.66 -17.22 -24.47
CA TYR A 356 6.04 -17.92 -23.34
C TYR A 356 6.89 -17.74 -22.09
N CYS A 357 6.27 -17.26 -21.03
CA CYS A 357 6.81 -17.33 -19.68
C CYS A 357 6.21 -18.57 -19.00
N MET A 358 7.01 -19.63 -18.81
CA MET A 358 6.55 -20.84 -18.14
C MET A 358 6.62 -20.67 -16.61
N PRO A 359 5.90 -21.46 -15.81
CA PRO A 359 6.06 -21.45 -14.35
C PRO A 359 7.52 -21.66 -13.93
N SER A 360 8.20 -22.61 -14.57
CA SER A 360 9.63 -22.89 -14.37
C SER A 360 10.59 -21.76 -14.80
N SER A 361 10.10 -20.71 -15.46
CA SER A 361 10.88 -19.50 -15.74
C SER A 361 10.91 -18.54 -14.55
N MET A 362 10.01 -18.68 -13.57
CA MET A 362 9.90 -17.82 -12.38
C MET A 362 10.15 -18.64 -11.11
N PRO A 363 11.41 -19.06 -10.83
CA PRO A 363 11.73 -19.90 -9.68
C PRO A 363 11.63 -19.20 -8.32
N ASP A 364 11.78 -17.87 -8.31
CA ASP A 364 11.80 -17.02 -7.11
C ASP A 364 10.54 -16.13 -7.03
N THR A 365 10.45 -15.28 -6.01
CA THR A 365 9.36 -14.28 -5.89
C THR A 365 9.62 -13.00 -6.69
N ILE A 366 10.82 -12.81 -7.25
CA ILE A 366 11.18 -11.63 -8.04
C ILE A 366 12.33 -11.98 -9.00
N GLY A 367 12.33 -11.43 -10.21
CA GLY A 367 13.45 -11.62 -11.12
C GLY A 367 13.31 -10.92 -12.47
N SER A 368 14.28 -11.18 -13.36
CA SER A 368 14.40 -10.61 -14.71
C SER A 368 14.55 -11.75 -15.71
N LEU A 369 13.65 -11.82 -16.69
CA LEU A 369 13.60 -12.85 -17.72
C LEU A 369 14.01 -12.28 -19.09
N SER A 370 14.65 -13.10 -19.91
CA SER A 370 14.91 -12.83 -21.33
C SER A 370 14.26 -13.94 -22.16
N LEU A 371 13.01 -13.75 -22.56
CA LEU A 371 12.20 -14.78 -23.22
C LEU A 371 12.40 -14.73 -24.74
N PRO A 372 12.55 -15.87 -25.44
CA PRO A 372 12.70 -15.88 -26.89
C PRO A 372 11.40 -15.47 -27.59
N LEU A 373 11.51 -14.55 -28.56
CA LEU A 373 10.41 -14.19 -29.45
C LEU A 373 10.44 -15.08 -30.70
N VAL A 374 9.36 -15.80 -30.96
CA VAL A 374 9.21 -16.70 -32.11
C VAL A 374 8.15 -16.16 -33.06
N ALA A 375 8.44 -16.06 -34.35
CA ALA A 375 7.47 -15.59 -35.35
C ALA A 375 6.39 -16.65 -35.62
N VAL A 376 5.12 -16.24 -35.56
CA VAL A 376 3.96 -17.15 -35.68
C VAL A 376 3.94 -17.89 -37.01
N LYS A 377 4.26 -17.21 -38.12
CA LYS A 377 4.17 -17.79 -39.47
C LYS A 377 5.35 -18.65 -39.88
N THR A 378 6.54 -18.37 -39.36
CA THR A 378 7.79 -19.04 -39.79
C THR A 378 8.36 -19.98 -38.74
N GLN A 379 7.87 -19.91 -37.49
CA GLN A 379 8.38 -20.62 -36.32
C GLN A 379 9.88 -20.38 -36.05
N LYS A 380 10.44 -19.29 -36.60
CA LYS A 380 11.85 -18.90 -36.41
C LYS A 380 11.98 -17.95 -35.21
N PRO A 381 13.06 -18.08 -34.41
CA PRO A 381 13.45 -17.05 -33.45
C PRO A 381 13.70 -15.70 -34.16
N MET A 382 13.07 -14.64 -33.65
CA MET A 382 13.15 -13.27 -34.18
C MET A 382 13.94 -12.34 -33.28
N GLY A 383 14.18 -12.74 -32.03
CA GLY A 383 14.74 -11.88 -30.99
C GLY A 383 14.39 -12.37 -29.59
N GLN A 384 14.37 -11.44 -28.64
CA GLN A 384 14.01 -11.66 -27.24
C GLN A 384 13.16 -10.51 -26.70
N ILE A 385 12.34 -10.80 -25.68
CA ILE A 385 11.67 -9.82 -24.85
C ILE A 385 12.16 -9.91 -23.40
N LYS A 386 12.58 -8.79 -22.82
CA LYS A 386 12.90 -8.69 -21.39
C LYS A 386 11.62 -8.49 -20.58
N VAL A 387 11.43 -9.28 -19.53
CA VAL A 387 10.28 -9.16 -18.62
C VAL A 387 10.76 -9.27 -17.18
N ASP A 388 10.54 -8.23 -16.37
CA ASP A 388 10.83 -8.26 -14.93
C ASP A 388 9.56 -8.64 -14.16
N TYR A 389 9.64 -9.56 -13.20
CA TYR A 389 8.46 -10.06 -12.49
C TYR A 389 8.53 -9.84 -10.97
N LEU A 390 7.36 -9.78 -10.31
CA LEU A 390 7.19 -9.78 -8.86
C LEU A 390 5.99 -10.67 -8.51
N LEU A 391 6.15 -11.53 -7.50
CA LEU A 391 5.13 -12.41 -6.94
C LEU A 391 4.82 -11.98 -5.50
N ALA A 392 3.60 -11.51 -5.29
CA ALA A 392 3.07 -11.20 -3.97
C ALA A 392 2.29 -12.39 -3.41
N THR A 393 2.58 -12.76 -2.16
CA THR A 393 1.78 -13.73 -1.37
C THR A 393 0.80 -13.00 -0.45
N SER A 394 -0.24 -13.67 0.02
CA SER A 394 -0.91 -13.29 1.27
C SER A 394 0.07 -13.29 2.45
N VAL A 395 -0.31 -12.66 3.57
CA VAL A 395 0.50 -12.72 4.80
C VAL A 395 0.45 -14.13 5.36
N ASP A 396 1.61 -14.72 5.62
CA ASP A 396 1.70 -16.02 6.29
C ASP A 396 1.37 -15.88 7.79
N TRP A 397 0.23 -16.44 8.20
CA TRP A 397 -0.26 -16.38 9.58
C TRP A 397 -0.22 -17.76 10.23
N GLU A 398 0.20 -17.81 11.49
CA GLU A 398 -0.15 -18.94 12.37
C GLU A 398 -1.69 -19.02 12.53
N GLU A 399 -2.28 -20.21 12.57
CA GLU A 399 -3.75 -20.38 12.49
C GLU A 399 -4.53 -19.61 13.58
N GLU A 400 -4.05 -19.66 14.83
CA GLU A 400 -4.67 -18.91 15.94
C GLU A 400 -4.58 -17.38 15.77
N GLU A 401 -3.58 -16.93 15.04
CA GLU A 401 -3.26 -15.52 14.85
C GLU A 401 -4.03 -14.94 13.67
N GLU A 402 -4.26 -15.76 12.63
CA GLU A 402 -5.15 -15.44 11.52
C GLU A 402 -6.57 -15.11 12.02
N GLU A 403 -7.12 -15.91 12.94
CA GLU A 403 -8.44 -15.65 13.53
C GLU A 403 -8.48 -14.29 14.27
N LYS A 404 -7.43 -13.90 14.99
CA LYS A 404 -7.42 -12.68 15.82
C LYS A 404 -7.04 -11.42 15.05
N HIS A 405 -6.05 -11.51 14.16
CA HIS A 405 -5.31 -10.36 13.62
C HIS A 405 -5.38 -10.18 12.11
N ALA A 406 -5.86 -11.17 11.35
CA ALA A 406 -5.99 -11.03 9.89
C ALA A 406 -6.91 -9.87 9.49
N THR A 407 -6.60 -9.28 8.33
CA THR A 407 -7.31 -8.15 7.75
C THR A 407 -8.74 -8.54 7.35
N ARG A 408 -9.72 -7.99 8.06
CA ARG A 408 -11.17 -8.19 7.81
C ARG A 408 -11.77 -7.04 7.01
N MET A 409 -13.00 -7.22 6.50
CA MET A 409 -13.74 -6.14 5.83
C MET A 409 -14.26 -5.04 6.77
N GLU A 410 -14.16 -5.17 8.10
CA GLU A 410 -14.79 -4.23 9.03
C GLU A 410 -14.26 -2.80 8.95
N THR A 411 -12.95 -2.64 9.18
CA THR A 411 -12.29 -1.35 9.45
C THR A 411 -11.15 -1.14 8.47
N THR A 412 -11.11 0.03 7.86
CA THR A 412 -10.06 0.42 6.92
C THR A 412 -9.75 1.90 6.98
N PHE A 413 -8.48 2.22 6.78
CA PHE A 413 -7.93 3.57 6.71
C PHE A 413 -7.10 3.81 5.43
N VAL A 414 -7.02 2.86 4.49
CA VAL A 414 -6.12 2.91 3.31
C VAL A 414 -6.33 4.13 2.41
N LYS A 415 -7.55 4.68 2.38
CA LYS A 415 -7.89 5.96 1.73
C LYS A 415 -8.44 7.01 2.70
N HIS A 416 -8.25 6.81 4.00
CA HIS A 416 -8.73 7.74 5.02
C HIS A 416 -7.71 8.84 5.29
N TRP A 417 -7.94 10.00 4.68
CA TRP A 417 -7.29 11.23 5.08
C TRP A 417 -8.32 12.34 5.29
N LYS A 418 -8.42 12.85 6.53
CA LYS A 418 -9.29 13.99 6.84
C LYS A 418 -8.51 15.27 6.55
N LYS A 419 -8.90 16.00 5.49
CA LYS A 419 -8.39 17.33 5.14
C LYS A 419 -8.43 18.29 6.34
N ARG A 420 -7.31 18.97 6.58
CA ARG A 420 -7.00 19.78 7.78
C ARG A 420 -5.83 20.73 7.48
N ARG A 421 -5.35 21.48 8.47
CA ARG A 421 -4.04 22.15 8.39
C ARG A 421 -2.93 21.10 8.22
N THR A 422 -1.86 21.44 7.49
CA THR A 422 -0.66 20.60 7.35
C THR A 422 -0.27 19.96 8.68
N LEU A 423 -0.12 18.63 8.68
CA LEU A 423 0.41 17.90 9.83
C LEU A 423 1.92 18.01 9.89
N GLU A 424 2.47 17.88 11.08
CA GLU A 424 3.89 18.09 11.31
C GLU A 424 4.48 16.90 12.06
N VAL A 425 5.41 16.24 11.40
CA VAL A 425 5.95 14.92 11.70
C VAL A 425 7.40 15.05 12.15
N GLY A 426 7.75 14.48 13.30
CA GLY A 426 9.14 14.45 13.77
C GLY A 426 9.94 13.37 13.06
N HIS A 427 10.94 13.77 12.26
CA HIS A 427 11.87 12.87 11.56
C HIS A 427 12.71 12.06 12.58
N ARG A 428 12.74 10.73 12.45
CA ARG A 428 13.40 9.78 13.38
C ARG A 428 13.11 10.07 14.87
N GLY A 429 11.91 10.59 15.13
CA GLY A 429 11.55 11.31 16.34
C GLY A 429 12.04 12.76 16.34
N SER A 430 13.26 13.01 16.80
CA SER A 430 13.77 14.37 17.12
C SER A 430 14.75 14.96 16.10
N GLY A 431 15.03 14.26 15.01
CA GLY A 431 15.99 14.64 13.96
C GLY A 431 17.26 13.79 13.90
N GLU A 432 18.11 14.04 12.91
CA GLU A 432 19.38 13.34 12.68
C GLU A 432 20.40 13.65 13.78
N SER A 433 20.94 12.60 14.39
CA SER A 433 21.76 12.67 15.60
C SER A 433 23.23 12.99 15.38
N PHE A 434 23.70 12.86 14.15
CA PHE A 434 25.09 13.06 13.79
C PHE A 434 25.38 14.50 13.37
N THR A 435 24.38 15.38 13.51
CA THR A 435 24.51 16.83 13.37
C THR A 435 25.00 17.49 14.66
N LYS A 436 25.64 18.65 14.56
CA LYS A 436 26.19 19.40 15.72
C LYS A 436 25.13 19.92 16.71
N PHE A 437 23.85 19.75 16.42
CA PHE A 437 22.73 20.33 17.16
C PHE A 437 21.73 19.28 17.70
N ALA A 438 22.06 17.99 17.60
CA ALA A 438 21.19 16.91 18.05
C ALA A 438 20.91 16.94 19.55
N THR A 439 19.62 16.89 19.93
CA THR A 439 19.17 16.92 21.33
C THR A 439 18.86 15.52 21.91
N ALA A 440 18.74 14.51 21.05
CA ALA A 440 18.46 13.11 21.39
C ALA A 440 19.09 12.18 20.34
N ARG A 441 19.39 10.93 20.69
CA ARG A 441 19.79 9.89 19.73
C ARG A 441 18.57 9.43 18.93
N GLU A 442 18.68 9.43 17.61
CA GLU A 442 17.61 9.20 16.63
C GLU A 442 17.09 7.77 16.68
N ASN A 443 15.86 7.54 16.21
CA ASN A 443 15.29 6.20 16.15
C ASN A 443 15.30 5.46 17.52
N THR A 444 15.24 6.22 18.63
CA THR A 444 15.14 5.69 20.01
C THR A 444 13.75 5.94 20.60
N ILE A 445 13.37 5.16 21.62
CA ILE A 445 12.10 5.39 22.34
C ILE A 445 12.06 6.80 22.95
N PHE A 446 13.20 7.33 23.38
CA PHE A 446 13.34 8.68 23.88
C PHE A 446 13.15 9.75 22.78
N SER A 447 13.79 9.64 21.61
CA SER A 447 13.62 10.65 20.55
C SER A 447 12.18 10.72 20.03
N LEU A 448 11.51 9.57 19.93
CA LEU A 448 10.11 9.47 19.54
C LEU A 448 9.18 10.09 20.60
N ASN A 449 9.40 9.81 21.88
CA ASN A 449 8.61 10.41 22.96
C ASN A 449 8.90 11.90 23.16
N ASN A 450 10.14 12.38 23.02
CA ASN A 450 10.48 13.81 23.08
C ASN A 450 9.75 14.59 21.98
N ALA A 451 9.71 14.08 20.75
CA ALA A 451 8.96 14.68 19.66
C ALA A 451 7.45 14.71 19.92
N ALA A 452 6.88 13.59 20.42
CA ALA A 452 5.47 13.52 20.81
C ALA A 452 5.11 14.54 21.91
N GLN A 453 5.94 14.65 22.96
CA GLN A 453 5.79 15.61 24.06
C GLN A 453 5.91 17.07 23.58
N ARG A 454 6.74 17.33 22.56
CA ARG A 454 6.84 18.61 21.85
C ARG A 454 5.70 18.87 20.86
N GLY A 455 4.69 17.99 20.83
CA GLY A 455 3.45 18.18 20.11
C GLY A 455 3.43 17.67 18.67
N ALA A 456 4.38 16.81 18.28
CA ALA A 456 4.37 16.11 16.99
C ALA A 456 3.01 15.41 16.73
N ASP A 457 2.48 15.52 15.51
CA ASP A 457 1.24 14.83 15.14
C ASP A 457 1.49 13.35 14.85
N PHE A 458 2.59 13.12 14.13
CA PHE A 458 3.18 11.82 13.89
C PHE A 458 4.66 11.88 14.28
N VAL A 459 5.24 10.73 14.59
CA VAL A 459 6.67 10.50 14.52
C VAL A 459 6.95 9.60 13.32
N GLU A 460 7.99 9.94 12.58
CA GLU A 460 8.56 9.11 11.53
C GLU A 460 9.74 8.33 12.13
N PHE A 461 9.95 7.09 11.66
CA PHE A 461 11.15 6.30 11.94
C PHE A 461 11.32 5.15 10.94
N ASP A 462 12.57 4.79 10.73
CA ASP A 462 13.02 3.69 9.87
C ASP A 462 12.90 2.33 10.55
N VAL A 463 12.49 1.30 9.81
CA VAL A 463 12.54 -0.10 10.25
C VAL A 463 13.23 -1.02 9.24
N GLN A 464 13.97 -1.99 9.78
CA GLN A 464 14.61 -3.08 9.03
C GLN A 464 14.67 -4.37 9.86
N LEU A 465 15.16 -5.48 9.28
CA LEU A 465 15.29 -6.76 9.98
C LEU A 465 16.72 -7.02 10.46
N SER A 466 16.85 -7.51 11.68
CA SER A 466 18.05 -8.20 12.16
C SER A 466 18.15 -9.63 11.60
N ARG A 467 19.30 -10.29 11.77
CA ARG A 467 19.52 -11.70 11.34
C ARG A 467 18.50 -12.68 11.88
N ASP A 468 18.10 -12.49 13.14
CA ASP A 468 17.06 -13.26 13.84
C ASP A 468 15.64 -12.74 13.58
N ARG A 469 15.43 -11.97 12.50
CA ARG A 469 14.14 -11.47 12.00
C ARG A 469 13.38 -10.60 13.00
N SER A 470 14.06 -9.97 13.95
CA SER A 470 13.44 -8.91 14.76
C SER A 470 13.32 -7.65 13.91
N VAL A 471 12.15 -7.02 13.89
CA VAL A 471 11.97 -5.71 13.25
C VAL A 471 12.58 -4.64 14.14
N VAL A 472 13.76 -4.14 13.76
CA VAL A 472 14.53 -3.12 14.49
C VAL A 472 14.29 -1.73 13.89
N VAL A 473 14.21 -0.73 14.77
CA VAL A 473 14.07 0.68 14.40
C VAL A 473 15.48 1.28 14.23
N PHE A 474 15.92 1.46 12.99
CA PHE A 474 17.26 1.94 12.63
C PHE A 474 17.36 2.30 11.14
N HIS A 475 18.07 3.40 10.82
CA HIS A 475 18.13 3.96 9.46
C HIS A 475 19.03 3.16 8.49
N ASP A 476 20.30 2.95 8.84
CA ASP A 476 21.29 2.48 7.87
C ASP A 476 21.36 0.97 7.76
N PHE A 477 21.64 0.43 6.58
CA PHE A 477 21.81 -1.02 6.40
C PHE A 477 23.09 -1.59 7.03
N HIS A 478 24.02 -0.73 7.47
CA HIS A 478 25.35 -1.11 7.95
C HIS A 478 25.72 -0.38 9.23
N VAL A 479 26.51 -1.06 10.05
CA VAL A 479 27.14 -0.52 11.26
C VAL A 479 28.63 -0.86 11.28
N LEU A 480 29.41 -0.14 12.09
CA LEU A 480 30.79 -0.48 12.38
C LEU A 480 30.84 -1.24 13.71
N VAL A 481 31.64 -2.30 13.79
CA VAL A 481 31.83 -3.10 15.01
C VAL A 481 33.31 -3.13 15.38
N SER A 482 33.65 -2.71 16.59
CA SER A 482 35.02 -2.85 17.11
C SER A 482 35.21 -4.24 17.72
N VAL A 483 36.21 -4.98 17.27
CA VAL A 483 36.62 -6.22 17.95
C VAL A 483 37.60 -5.86 19.08
N ALA A 484 37.24 -6.20 20.32
CA ALA A 484 38.14 -6.02 21.45
C ALA A 484 39.40 -6.89 21.26
N THR A 485 40.54 -6.25 21.01
CA THR A 485 41.84 -6.92 20.91
C THR A 485 42.09 -7.68 22.20
N ARG A 486 42.32 -9.00 22.13
CA ARG A 486 42.72 -9.78 23.31
C ARG A 486 44.01 -9.19 23.87
N ASN A 487 43.93 -8.57 25.05
CA ASN A 487 45.10 -8.03 25.74
C ASN A 487 46.09 -9.16 26.07
N ALA A 488 47.11 -9.32 25.24
CA ALA A 488 48.16 -10.34 25.41
C ALA A 488 48.95 -10.18 26.72
N GLN A 489 48.82 -9.02 27.40
CA GLN A 489 49.43 -8.72 28.69
C GLN A 489 48.71 -9.34 29.91
N LEU A 490 47.54 -9.98 29.72
CA LEU A 490 46.81 -10.68 30.81
C LEU A 490 47.07 -12.19 30.87
N LEU A 491 47.83 -12.75 29.93
CA LEU A 491 48.40 -14.09 30.07
C LEU A 491 49.77 -13.96 30.73
N GLY A 492 49.83 -14.28 32.02
CA GLY A 492 51.06 -14.19 32.80
C GLY A 492 52.18 -15.02 32.20
N HIS A 493 53.42 -14.54 32.34
CA HIS A 493 54.63 -15.24 31.90
C HIS A 493 54.61 -16.72 32.33
N PRO A 494 54.67 -17.68 31.40
CA PRO A 494 55.14 -19.00 31.72
C PRO A 494 56.62 -18.86 32.11
N SER A 495 56.95 -19.26 33.33
CA SER A 495 58.34 -19.41 33.77
C SER A 495 59.06 -20.36 32.82
N ALA A 496 60.25 -19.98 32.38
CA ALA A 496 61.08 -20.84 31.54
C ALA A 496 61.61 -22.01 32.36
N GLU A 497 61.06 -23.21 32.15
CA GLU A 497 61.78 -24.49 32.18
C GLU A 497 60.86 -25.62 31.68
N GLU A 498 61.46 -26.80 31.46
CA GLU A 498 60.80 -28.09 31.16
C GLU A 498 60.20 -28.33 29.74
N THR A 499 61.11 -28.85 28.90
CA THR A 499 60.97 -30.19 28.28
C THR A 499 60.81 -30.25 26.75
N LYS A 500 61.93 -30.57 26.12
CA LYS A 500 62.05 -31.08 24.75
C LYS A 500 61.40 -32.48 24.64
N ASN A 501 60.63 -32.72 23.57
CA ASN A 501 60.35 -34.01 22.87
C ASN A 501 59.03 -33.84 22.07
N ALA A 502 58.83 -34.32 20.83
CA ALA A 502 59.72 -34.96 19.86
C ALA A 502 59.15 -34.86 18.41
N THR A 503 60.04 -34.96 17.41
CA THR A 503 59.82 -35.49 16.03
C THR A 503 58.49 -35.32 15.27
N ALA A 504 58.53 -34.44 14.26
CA ALA A 504 58.24 -34.68 12.83
C ALA A 504 57.10 -35.62 12.36
N ASN A 505 56.22 -35.09 11.50
CA ASN A 505 55.92 -35.69 10.18
C ASN A 505 55.39 -34.63 9.17
N PRO A 506 55.73 -34.67 7.86
CA PRO A 506 55.31 -33.66 6.88
C PRO A 506 54.23 -34.15 5.89
N GLY A 507 53.38 -33.24 5.42
CA GLY A 507 52.40 -33.44 4.34
C GLY A 507 51.08 -32.73 4.63
N SER A 508 50.40 -32.06 3.70
CA SER A 508 50.68 -31.83 2.27
C SER A 508 50.34 -30.38 1.88
N LYS A 509 50.85 -29.92 0.72
CA LYS A 509 50.43 -28.64 0.13
C LYS A 509 49.15 -28.84 -0.68
N SER A 510 48.18 -27.95 -0.53
CA SER A 510 47.30 -27.56 -1.63
C SER A 510 47.16 -26.04 -1.64
N GLU A 511 47.78 -25.41 -2.63
CA GLU A 511 47.60 -23.99 -2.92
C GLU A 511 46.23 -23.81 -3.58
N THR A 512 45.39 -22.92 -3.04
CA THR A 512 44.26 -22.34 -3.78
C THR A 512 44.34 -20.82 -3.63
N ASN A 513 44.68 -20.16 -4.74
CA ASN A 513 44.69 -18.71 -4.82
C ASN A 513 43.23 -18.22 -4.90
N LEU A 514 42.80 -17.47 -3.90
CA LEU A 514 41.57 -16.67 -3.94
C LEU A 514 41.95 -15.19 -3.75
N SER A 515 42.37 -14.59 -4.87
CA SER A 515 42.66 -13.16 -4.97
C SER A 515 41.46 -12.44 -5.59
N GLU A 516 40.40 -12.22 -4.81
CA GLU A 516 39.35 -11.26 -5.16
C GLU A 516 39.39 -10.11 -4.16
N ARG A 517 39.61 -8.90 -4.69
CA ARG A 517 39.73 -7.67 -3.91
C ARG A 517 38.35 -7.21 -3.46
N THR A 518 38.04 -7.37 -2.18
CA THR A 518 37.10 -6.47 -1.51
C THR A 518 37.89 -5.26 -0.99
N GLU A 519 37.53 -4.05 -1.42
CA GLU A 519 38.16 -2.82 -0.93
C GLU A 519 37.63 -2.47 0.48
N ALA A 520 38.12 -3.21 1.48
CA ALA A 520 37.92 -2.88 2.88
C ALA A 520 38.79 -1.68 3.26
N ALA A 521 38.16 -0.49 3.33
CA ALA A 521 38.80 0.72 3.85
C ALA A 521 39.16 0.53 5.33
N THR A 522 40.43 0.17 5.58
CA THR A 522 40.98 -0.12 6.91
C THR A 522 41.60 1.14 7.49
N ALA A 523 40.81 1.91 8.23
CA ALA A 523 41.31 3.01 9.05
C ALA A 523 41.95 2.44 10.34
N THR A 524 43.15 2.91 10.68
CA THR A 524 43.84 2.51 11.92
C THR A 524 44.11 3.74 12.80
N ASP A 525 43.48 3.75 13.97
CA ASP A 525 43.94 4.51 15.14
C ASP A 525 44.05 3.53 16.33
N GLY A 526 44.70 3.93 17.43
CA GLY A 526 45.16 3.08 18.53
C GLY A 526 44.08 2.46 19.44
N GLY A 527 42.95 2.02 18.88
CA GLY A 527 41.75 1.60 19.61
C GLY A 527 40.95 0.44 18.99
N GLY A 528 41.62 -0.53 18.36
CA GLY A 528 40.98 -1.75 17.82
C GLY A 528 40.54 -1.64 16.36
N GLU A 529 40.35 -2.80 15.71
CA GLU A 529 39.94 -2.88 14.31
C GLU A 529 38.41 -2.71 14.20
N LEU A 530 37.97 -1.78 13.34
CA LEU A 530 36.55 -1.52 13.04
C LEU A 530 36.14 -2.24 11.76
N HIS A 531 35.15 -3.11 11.84
CA HIS A 531 34.60 -3.84 10.69
C HIS A 531 33.21 -3.33 10.32
N LYS A 532 32.97 -3.03 9.05
CA LYS A 532 31.64 -2.74 8.51
C LYS A 532 30.85 -4.04 8.35
N ILE A 533 29.71 -4.15 9.02
CA ILE A 533 28.83 -5.32 9.02
C ILE A 533 27.40 -4.86 8.73
N ALA A 534 26.64 -5.63 7.92
CA ALA A 534 25.24 -5.32 7.67
C ALA A 534 24.37 -5.65 8.89
N VAL A 535 23.35 -4.83 9.16
CA VAL A 535 22.42 -5.02 10.29
C VAL A 535 21.73 -6.39 10.21
N ARG A 536 21.38 -6.82 8.99
CA ARG A 536 20.80 -8.13 8.67
C ARG A 536 21.69 -9.34 8.96
N ASP A 537 23.00 -9.15 9.20
CA ASP A 537 23.95 -10.21 9.56
C ASP A 537 24.17 -10.33 11.09
N LEU A 538 23.62 -9.39 11.87
CA LEU A 538 23.68 -9.35 13.33
C LEU A 538 22.29 -9.67 13.93
N SER A 539 22.26 -10.48 14.99
CA SER A 539 21.04 -10.66 15.79
C SER A 539 20.72 -9.41 16.63
N LEU A 540 19.47 -9.25 17.08
CA LEU A 540 19.08 -8.16 17.97
C LEU A 540 19.95 -8.10 19.24
N ALA A 541 20.26 -9.26 19.81
CA ALA A 541 21.17 -9.36 20.95
C ALA A 541 22.58 -8.87 20.61
N GLN A 542 23.11 -9.18 19.42
CA GLN A 542 24.43 -8.69 18.99
C GLN A 542 24.43 -7.17 18.75
N LEU A 543 23.40 -6.62 18.11
CA LEU A 543 23.25 -5.17 17.90
C LEU A 543 23.24 -4.39 19.23
N ARG A 544 22.66 -4.97 20.29
CA ARG A 544 22.57 -4.36 21.63
C ARG A 544 23.79 -4.60 22.54
N LEU A 545 24.63 -5.61 22.27
CA LEU A 545 25.72 -6.04 23.16
C LEU A 545 27.14 -5.84 22.63
N LEU A 546 27.33 -5.83 21.30
CA LEU A 546 28.65 -5.57 20.71
C LEU A 546 29.01 -4.08 20.84
N HIS A 547 30.29 -3.72 20.73
CA HIS A 547 30.65 -2.30 20.59
C HIS A 547 30.35 -1.85 19.16
N VAL A 548 29.11 -1.39 18.96
CA VAL A 548 28.59 -0.92 17.68
C VAL A 548 28.68 0.60 17.58
N HIS A 549 29.13 1.06 16.41
CA HIS A 549 29.45 2.42 16.02
C HIS A 549 28.70 2.78 14.72
N HIS A 550 28.40 4.07 14.54
CA HIS A 550 27.68 4.58 13.37
C HIS A 550 28.56 4.56 12.12
N TYR A 551 28.02 4.24 10.95
CA TYR A 551 28.85 4.01 9.75
C TYR A 551 29.61 5.27 9.30
N LYS A 552 29.03 6.48 9.47
CA LYS A 552 29.67 7.78 9.19
C LYS A 552 30.87 8.10 10.10
N GLU A 553 31.15 7.30 11.14
CA GLU A 553 32.35 7.48 11.97
C GLU A 553 33.62 7.26 11.13
N ALA A 554 33.63 6.28 10.23
CA ALA A 554 34.77 5.99 9.36
C ALA A 554 35.11 7.14 8.39
N GLU A 555 34.11 7.90 7.93
CA GLU A 555 34.30 9.04 7.02
C GLU A 555 34.94 10.25 7.72
N ASN A 556 34.72 10.41 9.03
CA ASN A 556 35.29 11.51 9.81
C ASN A 556 36.73 11.25 10.32
N ILE A 557 37.20 10.00 10.32
CA ILE A 557 38.56 9.64 10.79
C ILE A 557 39.65 10.30 9.91
N SER A 558 39.37 10.55 8.63
CA SER A 558 40.33 11.20 7.71
C SER A 558 40.43 12.73 7.86
N GLU A 559 39.46 13.40 8.48
CA GLU A 559 39.39 14.88 8.49
C GLU A 559 39.69 15.54 9.84
N ILE A 560 39.59 14.81 10.97
CA ILE A 560 39.71 15.42 12.30
C ILE A 560 40.92 14.86 13.06
N GLY A 561 42.04 15.57 12.97
CA GLY A 561 43.21 15.33 13.81
C GLY A 561 42.90 15.57 15.30
N GLN A 562 42.96 14.50 16.09
CA GLN A 562 43.20 14.46 17.55
C GLN A 562 42.78 15.70 18.39
N GLN A 563 41.48 15.98 18.53
CA GLN A 563 40.92 16.64 19.74
C GLN A 563 39.38 16.71 19.77
N GLN A 564 38.75 15.61 20.21
CA GLN A 564 37.55 15.51 21.07
C GLN A 564 36.94 14.11 20.90
N GLN A 565 36.76 13.36 21.99
CA GLN A 565 36.07 12.06 21.93
C GLN A 565 34.60 12.28 21.57
N ASN A 566 34.26 12.01 20.31
CA ASN A 566 32.97 12.35 19.73
C ASN A 566 31.91 11.29 20.10
N ARG A 567 31.49 11.29 21.38
CA ARG A 567 30.55 10.33 22.02
C ARG A 567 29.25 10.08 21.23
N GLY A 568 28.87 10.96 20.30
CA GLY A 568 27.67 10.82 19.48
C GLY A 568 27.69 9.65 18.48
N HIS A 569 28.84 9.06 18.15
CA HIS A 569 28.92 8.00 17.12
C HIS A 569 28.75 6.57 17.67
N ARG A 570 28.90 6.37 18.98
CA ARG A 570 28.67 5.05 19.62
C ARG A 570 27.16 4.77 19.68
N LEU A 571 26.73 3.70 19.00
CA LEU A 571 25.33 3.28 18.96
C LEU A 571 24.96 2.41 20.17
N THR A 572 25.91 1.67 20.74
CA THR A 572 25.67 0.91 21.98
C THR A 572 25.82 1.78 23.20
N GLY A 573 24.79 1.73 24.06
CA GLY A 573 24.76 2.46 25.32
C GLY A 573 25.81 1.97 26.31
N GLU A 574 26.20 2.85 27.22
CA GLU A 574 26.93 2.46 28.43
C GLU A 574 26.05 1.57 29.33
N ALA A 575 26.66 0.81 30.24
CA ALA A 575 25.95 -0.15 31.09
C ALA A 575 24.83 0.49 31.95
N ASP A 576 24.97 1.77 32.29
CA ASP A 576 24.03 2.60 33.05
C ASP A 576 23.13 3.50 32.17
N GLU A 577 23.28 3.48 30.84
CA GLU A 577 22.38 4.21 29.93
C GLU A 577 20.96 3.63 30.02
N ARG A 578 19.95 4.49 30.20
CA ARG A 578 18.54 4.08 30.32
C ARG A 578 18.05 3.37 29.05
N ASP A 579 17.21 2.36 29.22
CA ASP A 579 16.62 1.58 28.11
C ASP A 579 15.79 2.39 27.09
N GLU A 580 15.41 3.63 27.40
CA GLU A 580 14.72 4.53 26.46
C GLU A 580 15.68 5.24 25.49
N LEU A 581 16.96 5.39 25.87
CA LEU A 581 18.00 6.09 25.10
C LEU A 581 18.79 5.15 24.18
N ARG A 582 18.74 3.83 24.41
CA ARG A 582 19.51 2.83 23.67
C ARG A 582 19.04 2.70 22.21
N SER A 583 20.00 2.51 21.31
CA SER A 583 19.74 2.24 19.89
C SER A 583 19.09 0.88 19.65
N PHE A 584 18.59 0.67 18.43
CA PHE A 584 17.94 -0.56 17.99
C PHE A 584 16.75 -0.99 18.88
N PRO A 585 15.80 -0.10 19.26
CA PRO A 585 14.53 -0.57 19.79
C PRO A 585 13.80 -1.40 18.73
N THR A 586 12.94 -2.32 19.13
CA THR A 586 12.10 -3.05 18.16
C THR A 586 10.86 -2.25 17.79
N LEU A 587 10.27 -2.55 16.63
CA LEU A 587 8.97 -1.98 16.25
C LEU A 587 7.89 -2.29 17.30
N VAL A 588 7.94 -3.47 17.91
CA VAL A 588 7.06 -3.87 19.02
C VAL A 588 7.26 -2.97 20.24
N GLU A 589 8.51 -2.72 20.66
CA GLU A 589 8.83 -1.79 21.75
C GLU A 589 8.36 -0.36 21.44
N ALA A 590 8.53 0.12 20.20
CA ALA A 590 8.05 1.43 19.77
C ALA A 590 6.51 1.53 19.85
N LEU A 591 5.78 0.57 19.27
CA LEU A 591 4.32 0.52 19.28
C LEU A 591 3.74 0.56 20.71
N GLN A 592 4.42 -0.09 21.66
CA GLN A 592 4.02 -0.19 23.06
C GLN A 592 4.46 1.00 23.95
N ARG A 593 5.65 1.57 23.73
CA ARG A 593 6.30 2.52 24.67
C ARG A 593 6.25 4.00 24.25
N VAL A 594 5.91 4.31 22.99
CA VAL A 594 5.71 5.70 22.54
C VAL A 594 4.28 6.16 22.85
N ASP A 595 4.08 7.43 23.19
CA ASP A 595 2.77 8.06 23.44
C ASP A 595 1.71 7.64 22.39
N GLU A 596 0.57 7.09 22.83
CA GLU A 596 -0.48 6.54 21.94
C GLU A 596 -1.21 7.60 21.08
N HIS A 597 -1.00 8.90 21.33
CA HIS A 597 -1.58 10.00 20.57
C HIS A 597 -0.70 10.47 19.40
N ALA A 598 0.60 10.15 19.43
CA ALA A 598 1.46 10.28 18.26
C ALA A 598 1.13 9.18 17.25
N GLY A 599 0.80 9.58 16.02
CA GLY A 599 0.74 8.64 14.90
C GLY A 599 2.14 8.17 14.51
N PHE A 600 2.26 7.03 13.85
CA PHE A 600 3.52 6.55 13.27
C PHE A 600 3.50 6.67 11.75
N ASN A 601 4.53 7.26 11.18
CA ASN A 601 4.94 7.00 9.80
C ASN A 601 6.09 5.99 9.87
N VAL A 602 5.81 4.73 9.58
CA VAL A 602 6.82 3.66 9.63
C VAL A 602 7.47 3.58 8.25
N GLU A 603 8.75 3.96 8.14
CA GLU A 603 9.51 3.82 6.90
C GLU A 603 10.12 2.42 6.82
N ILE A 604 9.68 1.62 5.84
CA ILE A 604 10.25 0.30 5.56
C ILE A 604 11.51 0.49 4.72
N LYS A 605 12.67 0.31 5.35
CA LYS A 605 13.98 0.24 4.65
C LYS A 605 14.11 -1.10 3.95
N TYR A 606 14.26 -1.07 2.63
CA TYR A 606 14.65 -2.21 1.82
C TYR A 606 15.70 -1.74 0.81
N PRO A 607 16.86 -2.40 0.72
CA PRO A 607 17.99 -1.87 -0.05
C PRO A 607 17.75 -1.98 -1.55
N MET A 608 18.07 -0.90 -2.26
CA MET A 608 17.92 -0.75 -3.70
C MET A 608 19.29 -0.67 -4.39
N ARG A 609 19.25 -0.85 -5.72
CA ARG A 609 20.38 -0.63 -6.60
C ARG A 609 20.39 0.81 -7.13
N MET A 610 21.56 1.42 -7.18
CA MET A 610 21.80 2.78 -7.67
C MET A 610 22.15 2.81 -9.16
N ARG A 611 22.01 3.98 -9.79
CA ARG A 611 22.32 4.19 -11.22
C ARG A 611 23.79 4.05 -11.60
N ASP A 612 24.70 4.34 -10.68
CA ASP A 612 26.15 4.12 -10.87
C ASP A 612 26.55 2.63 -10.83
N GLY A 613 25.60 1.75 -10.50
CA GLY A 613 25.77 0.32 -10.42
C GLY A 613 25.93 -0.22 -9.00
N SER A 614 26.19 0.66 -8.02
CA SER A 614 26.30 0.32 -6.58
C SER A 614 24.97 -0.14 -5.99
N HIS A 615 25.01 -0.72 -4.78
CA HIS A 615 23.84 -1.28 -4.11
C HIS A 615 23.93 -1.03 -2.60
N GLU A 616 22.82 -0.63 -1.98
CA GLU A 616 22.83 -0.19 -0.57
C GLU A 616 23.18 -1.33 0.41
N CYS A 617 22.63 -2.52 0.17
CA CYS A 617 23.03 -3.77 0.83
C CYS A 617 22.62 -5.00 -0.02
N GLU A 618 23.58 -5.65 -0.69
CA GLU A 618 23.33 -6.84 -1.53
C GLU A 618 22.94 -8.08 -0.70
N ASN A 619 22.29 -9.08 -1.32
CA ASN A 619 21.92 -10.37 -0.69
C ASN A 619 20.96 -10.24 0.51
N TYR A 620 19.96 -9.36 0.40
CA TYR A 620 18.99 -9.06 1.47
C TYR A 620 17.86 -10.11 1.60
N PHE A 621 17.05 -9.99 2.65
CA PHE A 621 15.92 -10.90 2.91
C PHE A 621 14.88 -10.92 1.78
N GLU A 622 14.23 -12.07 1.57
CA GLU A 622 13.10 -12.18 0.63
C GLU A 622 11.95 -11.25 1.06
N ARG A 623 11.38 -10.53 0.07
CA ARG A 623 10.46 -9.41 0.30
C ARG A 623 9.14 -9.82 0.97
N ASN A 624 8.55 -10.96 0.61
CA ASN A 624 7.31 -11.43 1.22
C ASN A 624 7.55 -11.81 2.69
N GLN A 625 8.58 -12.60 2.99
CA GLN A 625 8.93 -13.00 4.37
C GLN A 625 9.23 -11.80 5.27
N TYR A 626 9.90 -10.76 4.75
CA TYR A 626 10.10 -9.52 5.47
C TYR A 626 8.76 -8.81 5.73
N MET A 627 7.94 -8.62 4.70
CA MET A 627 6.65 -7.91 4.87
C MET A 627 5.69 -8.63 5.81
N ASP A 628 5.72 -9.96 5.84
CA ASP A 628 4.86 -10.75 6.72
C ASP A 628 5.25 -10.57 8.19
N GLN A 629 6.54 -10.65 8.52
CA GLN A 629 7.03 -10.37 9.89
C GLN A 629 6.67 -8.95 10.36
N LEU A 630 6.83 -7.95 9.49
CA LEU A 630 6.49 -6.56 9.81
C LEU A 630 4.99 -6.35 10.02
N LEU A 631 4.15 -6.90 9.14
CA LEU A 631 2.70 -6.77 9.21
C LEU A 631 2.14 -7.51 10.44
N VAL A 632 2.69 -8.67 10.79
CA VAL A 632 2.35 -9.42 12.00
C VAL A 632 2.61 -8.59 13.26
N ASP A 633 3.80 -8.00 13.41
CA ASP A 633 4.15 -7.14 14.57
C ASP A 633 3.18 -5.94 14.67
N VAL A 634 2.89 -5.29 13.55
CA VAL A 634 1.98 -4.13 13.50
C VAL A 634 0.54 -4.53 13.83
N PHE A 635 -0.01 -5.60 13.26
CA PHE A 635 -1.40 -5.99 13.50
C PHE A 635 -1.64 -6.57 14.90
N ARG A 636 -0.61 -7.14 15.54
CA ARG A 636 -0.64 -7.52 16.96
C ARG A 636 -0.60 -6.31 17.89
N HIS A 637 0.33 -5.37 17.68
CA HIS A 637 0.70 -4.39 18.71
C HIS A 637 0.23 -2.95 18.48
N ALA A 638 -0.28 -2.59 17.30
CA ALA A 638 -0.70 -1.21 17.00
C ALA A 638 -1.94 -0.71 17.77
N GLY A 639 -2.83 -1.61 18.21
CA GLY A 639 -4.06 -1.26 18.91
C GLY A 639 -4.92 -0.22 18.18
N LYS A 640 -4.96 1.01 18.71
CA LYS A 640 -5.73 2.17 18.19
C LYS A 640 -4.85 3.27 17.58
N ARG A 641 -3.54 3.05 17.46
CA ARG A 641 -2.57 4.02 16.93
C ARG A 641 -2.89 4.35 15.46
N ARG A 642 -2.64 5.59 15.04
CA ARG A 642 -2.63 5.95 13.62
C ARG A 642 -1.32 5.46 13.03
N ILE A 643 -1.38 4.64 11.99
CA ILE A 643 -0.20 4.17 11.28
C ILE A 643 -0.36 4.51 9.81
N VAL A 644 0.73 4.99 9.24
CA VAL A 644 0.99 5.12 7.81
C VAL A 644 2.29 4.37 7.54
N PHE A 645 2.37 3.67 6.42
CA PHE A 645 3.62 3.07 5.95
C PHE A 645 4.25 3.92 4.85
N SER A 646 5.57 4.03 4.80
CA SER A 646 6.30 4.60 3.67
C SER A 646 7.48 3.73 3.23
N SER A 647 7.87 3.77 1.97
CA SER A 647 9.12 3.17 1.48
C SER A 647 9.60 3.83 0.18
N PHE A 648 10.91 3.84 -0.04
CA PHE A 648 11.53 4.18 -1.33
C PHE A 648 11.46 3.02 -2.33
N ASP A 649 11.35 1.77 -1.87
CA ASP A 649 11.24 0.59 -2.75
C ASP A 649 9.79 0.46 -3.28
N PRO A 650 9.56 0.53 -4.61
CA PRO A 650 8.21 0.45 -5.15
C PRO A 650 7.61 -0.97 -5.09
N ASP A 651 8.43 -2.02 -5.02
CA ASP A 651 7.93 -3.40 -4.83
C ASP A 651 7.45 -3.60 -3.38
N ILE A 652 8.10 -2.99 -2.39
CA ILE A 652 7.62 -2.94 -1.00
C ILE A 652 6.29 -2.19 -0.90
N CYS A 653 6.17 -1.03 -1.55
CA CYS A 653 4.89 -0.31 -1.61
C CYS A 653 3.78 -1.15 -2.27
N THR A 654 4.12 -1.91 -3.32
CA THR A 654 3.19 -2.83 -4.01
C THR A 654 2.77 -3.97 -3.09
N LEU A 655 3.71 -4.61 -2.40
CA LEU A 655 3.43 -5.68 -1.43
C LEU A 655 2.53 -5.18 -0.29
N LEU A 656 2.79 -4.01 0.25
CA LEU A 656 1.95 -3.40 1.29
C LEU A 656 0.54 -3.03 0.82
N SER A 657 0.36 -2.71 -0.47
CA SER A 657 -0.99 -2.45 -1.01
C SER A 657 -1.82 -3.72 -1.25
N VAL A 658 -1.18 -4.88 -1.46
CA VAL A 658 -1.87 -6.13 -1.80
C VAL A 658 -1.93 -7.13 -0.65
N LYS A 659 -1.03 -7.06 0.35
CA LYS A 659 -1.03 -7.93 1.54
C LYS A 659 -2.06 -7.50 2.60
N GLN A 660 -2.53 -6.25 2.59
CA GLN A 660 -3.40 -5.73 3.64
C GLN A 660 -4.36 -4.63 3.17
N ASN A 661 -5.43 -4.42 3.93
CA ASN A 661 -6.52 -3.49 3.59
C ASN A 661 -6.78 -2.42 4.68
N LYS A 662 -5.90 -2.29 5.69
CA LYS A 662 -6.18 -1.54 6.93
C LYS A 662 -5.44 -0.21 7.00
N TYR A 663 -4.13 -0.18 6.80
CA TYR A 663 -3.32 1.03 6.94
C TYR A 663 -2.90 1.59 5.58
N PRO A 664 -2.92 2.92 5.41
CA PRO A 664 -2.47 3.56 4.18
C PRO A 664 -0.95 3.45 3.99
N VAL A 665 -0.56 3.50 2.72
CA VAL A 665 0.83 3.45 2.24
C VAL A 665 1.13 4.74 1.46
N LEU A 666 2.33 5.28 1.62
CA LEU A 666 2.87 6.42 0.89
C LEU A 666 4.16 6.00 0.16
N PHE A 667 4.37 6.47 -1.06
CA PHE A 667 5.62 6.25 -1.78
C PHE A 667 6.63 7.36 -1.45
N LEU A 668 7.85 7.04 -1.05
CA LEU A 668 8.93 8.03 -0.91
C LEU A 668 9.60 8.26 -2.27
N CYS A 669 9.64 9.51 -2.69
CA CYS A 669 10.24 9.90 -3.96
C CYS A 669 11.19 11.08 -3.76
N VAL A 670 12.46 10.87 -4.10
CA VAL A 670 13.50 11.91 -4.10
C VAL A 670 13.26 12.92 -5.24
N GLY A 671 12.70 12.45 -6.36
CA GLY A 671 12.56 13.27 -7.56
C GLY A 671 13.89 13.55 -8.24
N GLN A 672 13.98 14.64 -8.99
CA GLN A 672 15.24 15.15 -9.52
C GLN A 672 16.04 15.84 -8.41
N THR A 673 17.29 15.40 -8.22
CA THR A 673 18.23 15.91 -7.20
C THR A 673 19.66 15.85 -7.73
N ASP A 674 20.52 16.72 -7.20
CA ASP A 674 21.98 16.65 -7.35
C ASP A 674 22.67 16.20 -6.04
N ARG A 675 21.92 15.95 -4.95
CA ARG A 675 22.45 15.54 -3.63
C ARG A 675 22.77 14.05 -3.52
N TYR A 676 21.98 13.22 -4.18
CA TYR A 676 21.99 11.77 -4.01
C TYR A 676 22.17 11.06 -5.36
N VAL A 677 22.86 9.91 -5.36
CA VAL A 677 22.88 9.03 -6.53
C VAL A 677 21.46 8.47 -6.72
N PRO A 678 20.80 8.66 -7.88
CA PRO A 678 19.42 8.18 -8.02
C PRO A 678 19.36 6.65 -8.14
N PHE A 679 18.29 6.06 -7.64
CA PHE A 679 18.00 4.64 -7.77
C PHE A 679 17.87 4.21 -9.24
N LEU A 680 18.20 2.94 -9.51
CA LEU A 680 18.09 2.31 -10.83
C LEU A 680 16.63 2.02 -11.23
N ASP A 681 15.71 1.88 -10.27
CA ASP A 681 14.31 1.55 -10.56
C ASP A 681 13.59 2.72 -11.26
N GLU A 682 13.16 2.48 -12.50
CA GLU A 682 12.51 3.46 -13.37
C GLU A 682 11.25 4.09 -12.74
N ARG A 683 10.58 3.44 -11.77
CA ARG A 683 9.41 3.99 -11.07
C ARG A 683 9.77 5.09 -10.06
N SER A 684 11.00 5.06 -9.54
CA SER A 684 11.52 6.01 -8.54
C SER A 684 12.28 7.19 -9.14
N LYS A 685 12.67 7.07 -10.42
CA LYS A 685 13.64 7.91 -11.16
C LYS A 685 13.32 9.41 -11.23
N VAL A 686 12.04 9.80 -11.32
CA VAL A 686 11.57 11.20 -11.25
C VAL A 686 10.15 11.26 -10.68
N THR A 687 9.79 12.37 -10.03
CA THR A 687 8.51 12.52 -9.33
C THR A 687 7.29 12.32 -10.22
N ARG A 688 7.35 12.69 -11.51
CA ARG A 688 6.27 12.44 -12.48
C ARG A 688 5.88 10.95 -12.54
N VAL A 689 6.88 10.06 -12.47
CA VAL A 689 6.70 8.62 -12.54
C VAL A 689 6.33 8.05 -11.17
N GLY A 690 6.99 8.50 -10.10
CA GLY A 690 6.62 8.12 -8.73
C GLY A 690 5.16 8.44 -8.40
N THR A 691 4.67 9.60 -8.88
CA THR A 691 3.26 10.01 -8.78
C THR A 691 2.33 9.06 -9.55
N ASN A 692 2.71 8.66 -10.77
CA ASN A 692 1.93 7.71 -11.56
C ASN A 692 1.90 6.32 -10.93
N PHE A 693 3.03 5.84 -10.42
CA PHE A 693 3.15 4.59 -9.67
C PHE A 693 2.27 4.62 -8.42
N ALA A 694 2.34 5.68 -7.59
CA ALA A 694 1.55 5.79 -6.38
C ALA A 694 0.04 5.81 -6.65
N ALA A 695 -0.39 6.48 -7.73
CA ALA A 695 -1.77 6.44 -8.20
C ALA A 695 -2.17 5.03 -8.67
N CYS A 696 -1.41 4.44 -9.60
CA CYS A 696 -1.67 3.11 -10.18
C CYS A 696 -1.77 2.01 -9.12
N SER A 697 -0.82 1.97 -8.19
CA SER A 697 -0.77 1.02 -7.06
C SER A 697 -1.78 1.35 -5.95
N ASN A 698 -2.67 2.32 -6.20
CA ASN A 698 -3.78 2.71 -5.32
C ASN A 698 -3.34 3.13 -3.91
N LEU A 699 -2.13 3.69 -3.77
CA LEU A 699 -1.57 4.19 -2.51
C LEU A 699 -2.34 5.42 -2.00
N LEU A 700 -2.15 5.82 -0.74
CA LEU A 700 -2.81 7.04 -0.22
C LEU A 700 -2.17 8.32 -0.77
N GLY A 701 -0.85 8.30 -1.01
CA GLY A 701 -0.10 9.50 -1.34
C GLY A 701 1.38 9.27 -1.63
N ILE A 702 2.12 10.37 -1.64
CA ILE A 702 3.53 10.44 -1.99
C ILE A 702 4.27 11.41 -1.05
N ASN A 703 5.48 11.04 -0.64
CA ASN A 703 6.40 11.84 0.15
C ASN A 703 7.43 12.44 -0.82
N LEU A 704 7.36 13.75 -1.03
CA LEU A 704 8.14 14.50 -2.01
C LEU A 704 9.33 15.19 -1.34
N HIS A 705 10.48 15.16 -1.98
CA HIS A 705 11.67 15.84 -1.47
C HIS A 705 11.55 17.37 -1.58
N SER A 706 12.03 18.09 -0.57
CA SER A 706 11.93 19.55 -0.48
C SER A 706 12.69 20.27 -1.59
N GLU A 707 13.85 19.77 -1.99
CA GLU A 707 14.70 20.37 -3.04
C GLU A 707 13.97 20.50 -4.38
N GLU A 708 13.33 19.41 -4.84
CA GLU A 708 12.58 19.42 -6.10
C GLU A 708 11.39 20.38 -6.00
N LEU A 709 10.65 20.37 -4.88
CA LEU A 709 9.45 21.23 -4.74
C LEU A 709 9.75 22.73 -4.54
N LEU A 710 10.91 23.08 -4.01
CA LEU A 710 11.39 24.47 -3.97
C LEU A 710 11.81 24.95 -5.36
N SER A 711 12.28 24.04 -6.22
CA SER A 711 12.76 24.32 -7.58
C SER A 711 11.64 24.30 -8.62
N ASP A 712 10.78 23.28 -8.62
CA ASP A 712 9.60 23.13 -9.47
C ASP A 712 8.34 22.70 -8.68
N PRO A 713 7.43 23.65 -8.39
CA PRO A 713 6.13 23.35 -7.80
C PRO A 713 5.16 22.54 -8.70
N SER A 714 5.52 22.18 -9.94
CA SER A 714 4.65 21.40 -10.84
C SER A 714 4.43 19.96 -10.35
N SER A 715 5.46 19.35 -9.74
CA SER A 715 5.38 18.04 -9.09
C SER A 715 4.22 17.94 -8.09
N LEU A 716 4.09 18.93 -7.19
CA LEU A 716 3.00 19.01 -6.22
C LEU A 716 1.63 19.09 -6.90
N LYS A 717 1.50 19.88 -7.99
CA LYS A 717 0.25 20.02 -8.74
C LYS A 717 -0.18 18.69 -9.38
N ARG A 718 0.78 17.87 -9.86
CA ARG A 718 0.48 16.54 -10.44
C ARG A 718 -0.06 15.59 -9.37
N ALA A 719 0.58 15.52 -8.20
CA ALA A 719 0.12 14.66 -7.11
C ALA A 719 -1.31 15.02 -6.66
N VAL A 720 -1.60 16.32 -6.49
CA VAL A 720 -2.95 16.82 -6.17
C VAL A 720 -3.96 16.49 -7.28
N ALA A 721 -3.58 16.61 -8.56
CA ALA A 721 -4.46 16.24 -9.69
C ALA A 721 -4.81 14.74 -9.70
N MET A 722 -3.86 13.87 -9.28
CA MET A 722 -4.06 12.44 -9.09
C MET A 722 -4.80 12.08 -7.77
N LYS A 723 -5.27 13.07 -7.00
CA LYS A 723 -5.94 12.91 -5.70
C LYS A 723 -5.09 12.18 -4.64
N LEU A 724 -3.77 12.25 -4.76
CA LEU A 724 -2.82 11.74 -3.77
C LEU A 724 -2.63 12.76 -2.65
N ILE A 725 -2.47 12.29 -1.42
CA ILE A 725 -1.99 13.16 -0.32
C ILE A 725 -0.50 13.43 -0.51
N THR A 726 -0.05 14.59 -0.02
CA THR A 726 1.32 15.07 -0.25
C THR A 726 2.05 15.35 1.05
N PHE A 727 3.06 14.54 1.34
CA PHE A 727 4.01 14.80 2.41
C PHE A 727 5.26 15.47 1.81
N VAL A 728 5.95 16.32 2.55
CA VAL A 728 7.25 16.88 2.16
C VAL A 728 8.30 16.55 3.21
N TRP A 729 9.49 16.14 2.78
CA TRP A 729 10.63 15.76 3.61
C TRP A 729 11.93 16.28 2.98
N GLY A 730 13.02 16.33 3.73
CA GLY A 730 14.35 16.76 3.23
C GLY A 730 14.96 17.89 4.06
N GLU A 731 16.27 18.09 3.93
CA GLU A 731 17.06 18.94 4.84
C GLU A 731 16.73 20.43 4.70
N ASP A 732 16.07 20.85 3.62
CA ASP A 732 15.65 22.25 3.47
C ASP A 732 14.60 22.64 4.52
N LEU A 733 13.89 21.68 5.12
CA LEU A 733 12.88 21.91 6.15
C LEU A 733 13.46 22.28 7.52
N ASP A 734 14.78 22.19 7.72
CA ASP A 734 15.46 22.74 8.90
C ASP A 734 15.26 24.25 9.07
N LYS A 735 14.87 24.94 8.00
CA LYS A 735 14.57 26.38 8.01
C LYS A 735 13.08 26.60 8.21
N LEU A 736 12.71 27.30 9.29
CA LEU A 736 11.32 27.68 9.58
C LEU A 736 10.63 28.44 8.42
N GLU A 737 11.39 29.16 7.58
CA GLU A 737 10.86 29.84 6.40
C GLU A 737 10.31 28.88 5.34
N HIS A 738 10.96 27.73 5.15
CA HIS A 738 10.53 26.67 4.23
C HIS A 738 9.37 25.86 4.82
N VAL A 739 9.42 25.52 6.11
CA VAL A 739 8.29 24.97 6.86
C VAL A 739 7.05 25.87 6.71
N ALA A 740 7.20 27.18 6.90
CA ALA A 740 6.12 28.14 6.70
C ALA A 740 5.68 28.27 5.24
N TYR A 741 6.58 28.10 4.27
CA TYR A 741 6.24 28.04 2.83
C TYR A 741 5.36 26.81 2.52
N PHE A 742 5.75 25.61 2.92
CA PHE A 742 4.98 24.40 2.64
C PHE A 742 3.64 24.36 3.39
N ARG A 743 3.58 24.87 4.63
CA ARG A 743 2.32 25.16 5.35
C ARG A 743 1.38 26.06 4.50
N ARG A 744 1.91 27.08 3.80
CA ARG A 744 1.13 27.95 2.88
C ARG A 744 0.74 27.28 1.55
N GLN A 745 1.51 26.31 1.07
CA GLN A 745 1.15 25.51 -0.12
C GLN A 745 0.03 24.49 0.17
N ASN A 746 -0.38 24.32 1.44
CA ASN A 746 -1.39 23.35 1.88
C ASN A 746 -1.02 21.89 1.56
N VAL A 747 0.27 21.53 1.69
CA VAL A 747 0.68 20.12 1.70
C VAL A 747 0.08 19.41 2.92
N ASP A 748 -0.16 18.11 2.83
CA ASP A 748 -0.87 17.35 3.85
C ASP A 748 -0.03 17.10 5.10
N ALA A 749 1.29 16.90 4.95
CA ALA A 749 2.23 16.89 6.06
C ALA A 749 3.64 17.39 5.67
N ILE A 750 4.43 17.74 6.68
CA ILE A 750 5.87 18.02 6.58
C ILE A 750 6.62 17.19 7.62
N ILE A 751 7.73 16.58 7.21
CA ILE A 751 8.60 15.73 8.03
C ILE A 751 9.92 16.46 8.25
N TYR A 752 10.27 16.81 9.48
CA TYR A 752 11.44 17.63 9.78
C TYR A 752 11.98 17.43 11.21
N ASP A 753 13.22 17.89 11.42
CA ASP A 753 13.99 17.75 12.65
C ASP A 753 13.60 18.79 13.73
N ARG A 754 14.03 18.58 14.99
CA ARG A 754 13.90 19.57 16.09
C ARG A 754 12.47 20.11 16.29
N ILE A 755 11.50 19.24 16.06
CA ILE A 755 10.08 19.58 16.10
C ILE A 755 9.68 20.15 17.48
N GLY A 756 9.09 21.34 17.47
CA GLY A 756 8.70 22.04 18.70
C GLY A 756 9.86 22.53 19.60
N GLU A 757 11.08 22.68 19.07
CA GLU A 757 12.17 23.37 19.79
C GLU A 757 12.06 24.90 19.68
N LEU A 758 11.71 25.43 18.51
CA LEU A 758 11.60 26.87 18.24
C LEU A 758 10.17 27.42 18.43
N GLU A 759 9.13 26.61 18.13
CA GLU A 759 7.72 26.98 18.23
C GLU A 759 6.98 25.98 19.12
N THR A 760 6.52 26.38 20.31
CA THR A 760 5.71 25.49 21.17
C THR A 760 4.39 25.14 20.49
N ARG A 761 4.08 23.84 20.41
CA ARG A 761 2.91 23.32 19.70
C ARG A 761 2.22 22.19 20.46
N GLN A 762 1.01 21.83 20.01
CA GLN A 762 0.25 20.68 20.52
C GLN A 762 -0.20 19.79 19.36
N ASN A 763 -0.20 18.48 19.61
CA ASN A 763 -0.67 17.45 18.69
C ASN A 763 -2.14 17.68 18.31
N VAL A 764 -2.42 17.73 17.01
CA VAL A 764 -3.74 18.02 16.43
C VAL A 764 -4.79 17.03 16.90
N PHE A 765 -4.45 15.74 17.05
CA PHE A 765 -5.41 14.72 17.45
C PHE A 765 -5.82 14.83 18.92
N VAL A 766 -4.90 15.27 19.79
CA VAL A 766 -5.21 15.58 21.20
C VAL A 766 -6.18 16.75 21.27
N VAL A 767 -5.86 17.86 20.60
CA VAL A 767 -6.71 19.06 20.54
C VAL A 767 -8.10 18.73 19.96
N GLU A 768 -8.16 17.99 18.83
CA GLU A 768 -9.44 17.55 18.23
C GLU A 768 -10.27 16.69 19.20
N ARG A 769 -9.63 15.80 19.97
CA ARG A 769 -10.30 14.96 20.97
C ARG A 769 -10.83 15.77 22.14
N GLU A 770 -10.06 16.73 22.64
CA GLU A 770 -10.44 17.58 23.78
C GLU A 770 -11.60 18.51 23.43
N VAL A 771 -11.53 19.20 22.28
CA VAL A 771 -12.63 20.01 21.74
C VAL A 771 -13.88 19.16 21.59
N LYS A 772 -13.77 17.95 21.01
CA LYS A 772 -14.90 17.03 20.89
C LYS A 772 -15.46 16.62 22.26
N SER A 773 -14.60 16.33 23.25
CA SER A 773 -15.02 15.97 24.61
C SER A 773 -15.75 17.11 25.30
N ALA A 774 -15.25 18.35 25.17
CA ALA A 774 -15.87 19.54 25.75
C ALA A 774 -17.28 19.80 25.17
N LEU A 775 -17.46 19.64 23.85
CA LEU A 775 -18.77 19.78 23.19
C LEU A 775 -19.82 18.80 23.72
N PHE A 776 -19.44 17.58 24.12
CA PHE A 776 -20.36 16.60 24.72
C PHE A 776 -20.55 16.76 26.25
N LYS A 777 -19.66 17.50 26.92
CA LYS A 777 -19.74 17.75 28.38
C LYS A 777 -20.56 19.00 28.73
N SER A 778 -20.77 19.92 27.78
CA SER A 778 -21.60 21.10 28.01
C SER A 778 -23.08 20.70 28.14
N PRO A 779 -23.78 21.05 29.23
CA PRO A 779 -25.20 20.73 29.38
C PRO A 779 -26.01 21.46 28.31
N ARG A 780 -26.94 20.75 27.66
CA ARG A 780 -27.87 21.34 26.70
C ARG A 780 -28.85 22.29 27.40
N THR A 781 -28.47 23.55 27.57
CA THR A 781 -29.43 24.63 27.83
C THR A 781 -30.24 24.84 26.56
N SER A 782 -31.44 24.26 26.53
CA SER A 782 -32.45 24.54 25.51
C SER A 782 -32.64 26.05 25.39
N PRO A 783 -32.54 26.66 24.18
CA PRO A 783 -32.85 28.07 24.03
C PRO A 783 -34.36 28.26 24.24
N SER A 784 -34.74 28.77 25.39
CA SER A 784 -36.13 29.15 25.67
C SER A 784 -36.53 30.28 24.73
N LEU A 785 -37.47 29.99 23.83
CA LEU A 785 -38.14 30.98 22.98
C LEU A 785 -38.85 32.02 23.87
N SER A 786 -38.17 33.13 24.17
CA SER A 786 -38.81 34.34 24.67
C SER A 786 -39.00 35.31 23.51
N ARG A 787 -40.27 35.52 23.17
CA ARG A 787 -40.72 36.40 22.07
C ARG A 787 -41.08 37.74 22.68
N ALA A 788 -40.21 38.74 22.53
CA ALA A 788 -40.47 40.12 22.93
C ALA A 788 -40.15 41.07 21.77
N ASN A 789 -41.08 41.97 21.46
CA ASN A 789 -41.01 42.86 20.30
C ASN A 789 -40.29 44.17 20.61
N SER A 790 -39.47 44.64 19.66
CA SER A 790 -39.25 46.04 19.23
C SER A 790 -39.27 47.20 20.25
N LEU A 791 -38.23 48.07 20.21
CA LEU A 791 -38.26 49.39 19.51
C LEU A 791 -36.99 50.27 19.78
N PHE A 792 -36.51 50.92 18.70
CA PHE A 792 -35.81 52.22 18.62
C PHE A 792 -34.44 52.57 19.31
N ARG A 793 -33.43 52.74 18.43
CA ARG A 793 -32.65 53.99 18.13
C ARG A 793 -31.30 54.34 18.84
N ASN A 794 -30.27 54.51 17.99
CA ASN A 794 -29.08 55.39 18.01
C ASN A 794 -28.20 55.62 19.28
N SER A 795 -26.91 55.26 19.14
CA SER A 795 -25.75 56.15 19.35
C SER A 795 -24.47 55.45 18.84
N GLN A 796 -23.84 55.94 17.77
CA GLN A 796 -22.62 56.78 17.74
C GLN A 796 -21.31 56.11 18.24
N SER A 797 -20.35 56.05 17.33
CA SER A 797 -18.95 55.63 17.50
C SER A 797 -18.06 56.76 18.04
N PRO A 798 -17.06 56.47 18.89
CA PRO A 798 -16.00 57.43 19.21
C PRO A 798 -14.82 57.36 18.22
N THR A 799 -14.40 58.54 17.76
CA THR A 799 -13.21 58.84 16.96
C THR A 799 -11.91 58.83 17.78
N MET A 800 -10.77 58.66 17.12
CA MET A 800 -9.50 59.29 17.52
C MET A 800 -8.81 59.95 16.29
N PRO A 801 -7.98 61.00 16.46
CA PRO A 801 -7.90 62.09 15.47
C PRO A 801 -6.61 62.14 14.63
N VAL A 802 -6.59 63.08 13.69
CA VAL A 802 -5.47 63.45 12.81
C VAL A 802 -5.22 64.96 12.92
N GLU A 803 -3.96 65.38 13.01
CA GLU A 803 -3.46 66.70 12.54
C GLU A 803 -2.15 66.42 11.76
N GLU A 804 -1.89 66.78 10.48
CA GLU A 804 -2.00 67.99 9.63
C GLU A 804 -0.63 68.74 9.42
N PRO A 805 -0.41 69.60 8.39
CA PRO A 805 0.51 69.25 7.30
C PRO A 805 1.52 70.36 6.90
N ARG A 806 2.36 70.11 5.89
CA ARG A 806 3.08 71.06 4.96
C ARG A 806 4.00 70.21 4.04
N ARG A 807 4.30 70.48 2.76
CA ARG A 807 3.94 71.50 1.74
C ARG A 807 4.17 70.90 0.33
N SER A 808 3.49 71.41 -0.70
CA SER A 808 3.79 71.20 -2.15
C SER A 808 4.80 72.28 -2.65
N PRO A 809 5.27 72.38 -3.93
CA PRO A 809 4.78 71.84 -5.22
C PRO A 809 5.89 71.06 -6.01
N SER A 810 5.84 70.69 -7.31
CA SER A 810 5.00 71.07 -8.46
C SER A 810 5.04 70.08 -9.66
N ASN A 811 3.89 69.98 -10.37
CA ASN A 811 3.72 69.83 -11.84
C ASN A 811 4.14 68.59 -12.66
N ARG A 812 3.09 67.95 -13.24
CA ARG A 812 2.93 67.46 -14.64
C ARG A 812 3.79 66.23 -15.08
N ARG A 813 3.29 65.30 -15.90
CA ARG A 813 2.20 65.37 -16.90
C ARG A 813 1.67 63.94 -17.26
N MET A 814 0.34 63.78 -17.37
CA MET A 814 -0.45 62.93 -18.34
C MET A 814 -0.08 61.44 -18.58
N LEU A 815 -0.92 60.47 -18.96
CA LEU A 815 -2.37 60.16 -19.18
C LEU A 815 -2.39 58.63 -19.46
N ALA A 816 -3.44 57.80 -19.40
CA ALA A 816 -4.79 57.84 -18.82
C ALA A 816 -5.41 56.42 -18.89
N ASN A 817 -6.42 56.14 -18.06
CA ASN A 817 -7.51 55.17 -18.24
C ASN A 817 -7.18 53.66 -18.48
N GLY A 818 -7.92 52.69 -17.91
CA GLY A 818 -9.03 52.78 -16.94
C GLY A 818 -9.87 51.50 -16.90
N PHE A 819 -10.56 51.27 -15.77
CA PHE A 819 -11.59 50.25 -15.50
C PHE A 819 -11.18 48.76 -15.64
N VAL A 820 -11.23 47.89 -14.61
CA VAL A 820 -12.32 47.54 -13.66
C VAL A 820 -13.47 46.75 -14.31
N ARG A 821 -13.45 45.41 -14.21
CA ARG A 821 -14.48 44.65 -13.46
C ARG A 821 -14.21 43.14 -13.26
N GLN A 822 -14.44 42.72 -12.00
CA GLN A 822 -15.17 41.53 -11.53
C GLN A 822 -15.13 40.18 -12.26
N MET A 823 -14.77 39.15 -11.48
CA MET A 823 -15.27 37.77 -11.60
C MET A 823 -16.81 37.71 -11.73
N THR A 824 -17.35 36.66 -12.38
CA THR A 824 -18.04 35.53 -11.69
C THR A 824 -18.68 34.55 -12.71
N ILE A 825 -18.27 33.27 -12.61
CA ILE A 825 -19.00 32.00 -12.85
C ILE A 825 -20.19 31.98 -13.84
N ALA A 826 -20.10 31.11 -14.86
CA ALA A 826 -21.20 30.22 -15.29
C ALA A 826 -20.68 29.02 -16.11
N ASN A 827 -21.30 27.85 -15.93
CA ASN A 827 -21.11 26.64 -16.75
C ASN A 827 -21.70 26.83 -18.15
N THR A 828 -21.18 26.10 -19.14
CA THR A 828 -21.99 25.32 -20.11
C THR A 828 -21.11 24.26 -20.77
N ASP A 829 -21.60 23.02 -20.84
CA ASP A 829 -21.15 22.02 -21.79
C ASP A 829 -21.33 22.53 -23.24
N PHE A 830 -20.50 22.05 -24.18
CA PHE A 830 -20.94 21.46 -25.46
C PHE A 830 -19.71 21.09 -26.33
N PHE A 831 -19.63 19.83 -26.75
CA PHE A 831 -18.98 19.41 -28.00
C PHE A 831 -19.64 20.17 -29.18
N PRO A 832 -18.96 20.49 -30.31
CA PRO A 832 -18.39 19.43 -31.15
C PRO A 832 -17.18 19.75 -32.05
N THR A 833 -16.61 18.66 -32.61
CA THR A 833 -15.94 18.55 -33.92
C THR A 833 -14.90 19.60 -34.34
N LYS A 834 -13.63 19.19 -34.39
CA LYS A 834 -13.06 18.63 -35.63
C LYS A 834 -11.86 17.71 -35.35
#